data_AF-A0A2N5EDT3-F1
#
_entry.id   AF-A0A2N5EDT3-F1
#
_cell.length_a   1.000
_cell.length_b   1.000
_cell.length_c   1.000
_cell.angle_alpha   90.00
_cell.angle_beta   90.00
_cell.angle_gamma   90.00
#
_symmetry.space_group_name_H-M   'P 1'
#
loop_
_entity.id
_entity.type
_entity.pdbx_description
1 polymer ?
#
loop_
_entity_poly.entity_id
_entity_poly.type
_entity_poly.pdbx_seq_one_letter_code
_entity_poly.pdbx_strand_id
1 'polypeptide(L)'
;MGSGGGGGSTPKLIDDNLKSKQFLRVLDLISEGPIYGPVDQVHLSSFMLNKTPVTDAQGNASINGVSVAWRPGTATQSPINGFSAIEATTIVNADVTQNTPLVRTVTDSDVTRVRMNIGVSGLMEQDTKGNQKNTSVTMVIELRTGNSAWQTAKSVTITGKISGEYLEAHLIDAPETKPFDIRLRRVTADSSSDLLTNGTVWNSYTEITDDNLSYPYAAIAGAVVDRDQYTDTPTRTYHLRGLIVDVPDNYDPIARSYTGIWTGGFKSAWTNNPAWIFRALVKNTRYGLAKRAGYIDVDDGSLYVLSQFCDQLVDDGYGGQEPRFTLNAYITEQKSARDILDSIAGMFRGIALWDGMRFSIMLDNPQDPVTAVTNANVVDGLFTYSSMKRSDRYNAVVVSWTDPNNGWEQVKEYVSDDEMIDRYGYNETTLEAFGCTSRGQAFRAGKWLIESAKRETKKVTFRMARDAIGFIPGDIIEVMDNNYAATRLGGRIVSHSGAVITVDADVSDVVGGGDTMSLMGADGKFSKFTIGSVAGRVITLRTSPAWVKDGTIFVISTGEVATRLFRVMGVSEDDNNSVYSISATLYDPNKQAIVDEGAVFEMPTDTLNGYRVPNIENLRIINTNSETVQVTATWETATTTRKLMFELYVYNSSGAVVAQYETDQFRYEFYGLNAGSYTLGVRGRNENGMKGAETQVSLVIGAPSAPSFVQWNPGIFSADIVPVMNVTATTDTSFEFWYTGETAVTNIGNVETEAQFLGRASQWTLHGLKADTTYYMYVRTKNAFGVSAFVEASGKASADIPGMLDYIDEAVRNSEAFDRLSAQIDTNLDAVIENAISNDADIQRRRIENGKNRAQFVQITTLIADNDHAYAERFEQLQADSDQNSAVVQQVSSAYADLSGKLSAQWGVKVQIDSNGNKYVAGMQLGVEGNGGGTQSYALFSADNFAIYNTNNGTYQLAFAAVNGQTFLRSAFIQDGSIDNAKIGNFIQSTNYVAGTTGWKLDKSGTFEINGSIAGQGRKVITATQELVYDGNGVLRMRSGLW
;
A
#
# COMPACT_ATOMS: atom_id res chain seq x y z
N MET A 1 10.33 69.46 -92.78
CA MET A 1 11.62 68.76 -92.67
C MET A 1 12.45 69.59 -91.69
N GLY A 2 12.63 69.20 -90.43
CA GLY A 2 13.59 68.19 -89.96
C GLY A 2 14.99 68.83 -89.89
N SER A 3 15.76 68.89 -88.81
CA SER A 3 15.77 68.22 -87.50
C SER A 3 16.68 69.05 -86.57
N GLY A 4 16.30 69.31 -85.32
CA GLY A 4 17.14 70.03 -84.36
C GLY A 4 17.15 69.33 -83.00
N GLY A 5 18.24 68.61 -82.70
CA GLY A 5 18.48 68.02 -81.38
C GLY A 5 18.86 69.11 -80.38
N GLY A 6 18.05 69.25 -79.33
CA GLY A 6 18.35 70.05 -78.15
C GLY A 6 18.75 69.13 -77.00
N GLY A 7 19.97 69.28 -76.49
CA GLY A 7 20.41 68.62 -75.25
C GLY A 7 19.60 69.13 -74.06
N GLY A 8 18.85 68.25 -73.40
CA GLY A 8 18.17 68.55 -72.15
C GLY A 8 19.16 68.51 -70.98
N SER A 9 19.22 69.57 -70.18
CA SER A 9 19.97 69.57 -68.92
C SER A 9 19.16 68.86 -67.83
N THR A 10 19.76 67.88 -67.15
CA THR A 10 19.16 67.25 -65.96
C THR A 10 19.00 68.29 -64.84
N PRO A 11 17.79 68.48 -64.27
CA PRO A 11 17.57 69.41 -63.18
C PRO A 11 18.35 69.01 -61.92
N LYS A 12 18.96 69.98 -61.23
CA LYS A 12 19.65 69.77 -59.96
C LYS A 12 18.64 69.80 -58.81
N LEU A 13 18.42 68.65 -58.17
CA LEU A 13 17.59 68.52 -56.97
C LEU A 13 18.45 68.72 -55.71
N ILE A 14 17.83 69.15 -54.61
CA ILE A 14 18.48 69.27 -53.29
C ILE A 14 17.69 68.45 -52.26
N ASP A 15 18.42 67.77 -51.38
CA ASP A 15 17.83 67.00 -50.29
C ASP A 15 17.21 67.93 -49.23
N ASP A 16 16.23 67.40 -48.51
CA ASP A 16 15.66 68.08 -47.35
C ASP A 16 16.78 68.30 -46.30
N ASN A 17 16.97 69.57 -45.92
CA ASN A 17 18.11 69.99 -45.10
C ASN A 17 17.70 70.67 -43.78
N LEU A 18 16.40 70.75 -43.52
CA LEU A 18 15.85 71.15 -42.22
C LEU A 18 15.59 69.89 -41.38
N LYS A 19 16.23 69.81 -40.20
CA LYS A 19 16.03 68.73 -39.22
C LYS A 19 15.44 69.30 -37.94
N SER A 20 14.34 68.72 -37.46
CA SER A 20 13.67 69.17 -36.22
C SER A 20 14.47 68.71 -34.99
N LYS A 21 14.65 69.59 -33.98
CA LYS A 21 15.26 69.28 -32.68
C LYS A 21 14.24 69.53 -31.57
N GLN A 22 13.39 68.55 -31.32
CA GLN A 22 12.40 68.60 -30.23
C GLN A 22 12.76 67.56 -29.16
N PHE A 23 12.38 67.80 -27.91
CA PHE A 23 12.59 66.87 -26.79
C PHE A 23 11.22 66.57 -26.17
N LEU A 24 10.96 65.32 -25.76
CA LEU A 24 9.80 64.95 -24.93
C LEU A 24 10.17 65.12 -23.46
N ARG A 25 9.36 65.88 -22.71
CA ARG A 25 9.48 66.02 -21.25
C ARG A 25 8.21 65.45 -20.63
N VAL A 26 8.34 64.47 -19.75
CA VAL A 26 7.21 63.83 -19.07
C VAL A 26 7.50 63.64 -17.60
N LEU A 27 6.51 63.91 -16.76
CA LEU A 27 6.57 63.75 -15.31
C LEU A 27 5.52 62.73 -14.90
N ASP A 28 5.95 61.56 -14.43
CA ASP A 28 5.08 60.46 -14.03
C ASP A 28 4.96 60.41 -12.50
N LEU A 29 3.72 60.28 -12.02
CA LEU A 29 3.42 59.96 -10.62
C LEU A 29 3.55 58.45 -10.43
N ILE A 30 4.46 58.03 -9.54
CA ILE A 30 4.77 56.63 -9.32
C ILE A 30 3.87 56.02 -8.24
N SER A 31 3.90 56.61 -7.03
CA SER A 31 3.18 56.13 -5.87
C SER A 31 3.14 57.18 -4.77
N GLU A 32 2.44 56.90 -3.67
CA GLU A 32 2.71 57.59 -2.40
C GLU A 32 4.15 57.28 -1.95
N GLY A 33 4.79 58.23 -1.27
CA GLY A 33 6.09 58.11 -0.63
C GLY A 33 6.05 58.35 0.88
N PRO A 34 7.20 58.22 1.57
CA PRO A 34 8.52 58.02 0.98
C PRO A 34 8.75 56.58 0.49
N ILE A 35 9.25 56.43 -0.74
CA ILE A 35 9.75 55.15 -1.27
C ILE A 35 11.28 55.07 -1.16
N TYR A 36 11.83 53.86 -1.21
CA TYR A 36 13.28 53.67 -1.28
C TYR A 36 13.84 54.10 -2.63
N GLY A 37 13.08 53.88 -3.71
CA GLY A 37 13.42 54.34 -5.05
C GLY A 37 14.03 53.25 -5.95
N PRO A 38 14.78 53.63 -6.99
CA PRO A 38 15.40 52.72 -7.94
C PRO A 38 16.20 51.59 -7.29
N VAL A 39 16.11 50.39 -7.85
CA VAL A 39 16.92 49.24 -7.43
C VAL A 39 18.38 49.49 -7.75
N ASP A 40 18.69 49.96 -8.95
CA ASP A 40 20.00 50.52 -9.29
C ASP A 40 19.99 52.02 -8.97
N GLN A 41 20.75 52.40 -7.94
CA GLN A 41 20.88 53.80 -7.53
C GLN A 41 22.08 54.53 -8.17
N VAL A 42 22.90 53.81 -8.94
CA VAL A 42 24.13 54.34 -9.53
C VAL A 42 23.91 54.68 -10.99
N HIS A 43 23.19 53.84 -11.74
CA HIS A 43 22.92 54.03 -13.16
C HIS A 43 21.43 54.20 -13.47
N LEU A 44 21.10 54.38 -14.76
CA LEU A 44 19.71 54.54 -15.22
C LEU A 44 19.06 53.21 -15.63
N SER A 45 19.62 52.07 -15.21
CA SER A 45 19.14 50.73 -15.61
C SER A 45 17.76 50.40 -15.03
N SER A 46 17.40 51.01 -13.89
CA SER A 46 16.06 50.92 -13.29
C SER A 46 14.97 51.69 -14.05
N PHE A 47 15.35 52.53 -15.02
CA PHE A 47 14.41 53.30 -15.85
C PHE A 47 14.40 52.70 -17.25
N MET A 48 13.23 52.32 -17.73
CA MET A 48 13.08 51.60 -18.99
C MET A 48 12.16 52.36 -19.94
N LEU A 49 12.55 52.43 -21.21
CA LEU A 49 11.72 52.92 -22.32
C LEU A 49 11.36 51.75 -23.22
N ASN A 50 10.07 51.51 -23.45
CA ASN A 50 9.59 50.35 -24.23
C ASN A 50 10.20 49.02 -23.76
N LYS A 51 10.27 48.84 -22.43
CA LYS A 51 10.87 47.68 -21.74
C LYS A 51 12.39 47.53 -21.90
N THR A 52 13.09 48.48 -22.54
CA THR A 52 14.55 48.50 -22.63
C THR A 52 15.14 49.45 -21.58
N PRO A 53 16.05 48.99 -20.70
CA PRO A 53 16.77 49.85 -19.76
C PRO A 53 17.50 51.00 -20.46
N VAL A 54 17.53 52.19 -19.86
CA VAL A 54 18.24 53.35 -20.44
C VAL A 54 19.75 53.13 -20.46
N THR A 55 20.29 52.51 -19.41
CA THR A 55 21.68 52.04 -19.37
C THR A 55 21.74 50.54 -19.07
N ASP A 56 22.84 49.90 -19.45
CA ASP A 56 23.16 48.56 -18.97
C ASP A 56 23.59 48.58 -17.47
N ALA A 57 23.89 47.40 -16.92
CA ALA A 57 24.31 47.25 -15.53
C ALA A 57 25.70 47.85 -15.22
N GLN A 58 26.48 48.19 -16.26
CA GLN A 58 27.79 48.82 -16.16
C GLN A 58 27.73 50.34 -16.40
N GLY A 59 26.54 50.88 -16.66
CA GLY A 59 26.31 52.31 -16.88
C GLY A 59 26.48 52.78 -18.33
N ASN A 60 26.71 51.89 -19.29
CA ASN A 60 26.76 52.28 -20.69
C ASN A 60 25.36 52.58 -21.21
N ALA A 61 25.21 53.67 -21.96
CA ALA A 61 23.93 54.06 -22.55
C ALA A 61 23.46 53.01 -23.56
N SER A 62 22.36 52.33 -23.21
CA SER A 62 21.62 51.46 -24.15
C SER A 62 20.71 52.32 -25.04
N ILE A 63 20.24 53.46 -24.52
CA ILE A 63 19.45 54.46 -25.23
C ILE A 63 20.11 55.83 -25.03
N ASN A 64 20.54 56.46 -26.13
CA ASN A 64 21.20 57.75 -26.09
C ASN A 64 20.17 58.90 -26.01
N GLY A 65 20.57 60.06 -25.50
CA GLY A 65 19.69 61.25 -25.47
C GLY A 65 18.54 61.16 -24.47
N VAL A 66 18.65 60.30 -23.45
CA VAL A 66 17.69 60.18 -22.35
C VAL A 66 18.30 60.72 -21.06
N SER A 67 17.56 61.55 -20.34
CA SER A 67 17.91 62.03 -19.00
C SER A 67 16.74 61.81 -18.06
N VAL A 68 17.01 61.28 -16.87
CA VAL A 68 15.98 60.97 -15.88
C VAL A 68 16.33 61.58 -14.53
N ALA A 69 15.32 62.11 -13.85
CA ALA A 69 15.39 62.50 -12.45
C ALA A 69 14.21 61.85 -11.70
N TRP A 70 14.36 61.62 -10.39
CA TRP A 70 13.28 61.09 -9.58
C TRP A 70 13.28 61.74 -8.19
N ARG A 71 12.15 61.67 -7.49
CA ARG A 71 12.01 62.06 -6.09
C ARG A 71 11.31 60.95 -5.31
N PRO A 72 11.77 60.63 -4.09
CA PRO A 72 11.23 59.53 -3.29
C PRO A 72 9.85 59.81 -2.69
N GLY A 73 9.31 61.03 -2.80
CA GLY A 73 8.07 61.35 -2.10
C GLY A 73 8.27 61.59 -0.60
N THR A 74 9.38 62.20 -0.18
CA THR A 74 9.54 62.64 1.21
C THR A 74 8.62 63.83 1.52
N ALA A 75 8.35 64.08 2.80
CA ALA A 75 7.61 65.25 3.27
C ALA A 75 8.30 66.55 2.84
N THR A 76 9.63 66.59 2.99
CA THR A 76 10.51 67.66 2.52
C THR A 76 11.27 67.16 1.29
N GLN A 77 10.76 67.48 0.10
CA GLN A 77 11.42 67.12 -1.16
C GLN A 77 11.70 68.37 -2.00
N SER A 78 12.86 68.39 -2.64
CA SER A 78 13.21 69.47 -3.57
C SER A 78 12.46 69.31 -4.91
N PRO A 79 12.14 70.42 -5.60
CA PRO A 79 11.63 70.38 -6.96
C PRO A 79 12.49 69.50 -7.88
N ILE A 80 11.86 68.86 -8.86
CA ILE A 80 12.56 67.97 -9.78
C ILE A 80 13.26 68.78 -10.87
N ASN A 81 14.55 68.50 -11.07
CA ASN A 81 15.36 69.26 -12.03
C ASN A 81 14.84 69.00 -13.45
N GLY A 82 14.76 70.05 -14.26
CA GLY A 82 14.21 69.96 -15.62
C GLY A 82 12.68 69.93 -15.69
N PHE A 83 11.94 70.25 -14.63
CA PHE A 83 10.47 70.47 -14.66
C PHE A 83 10.06 71.65 -13.77
N SER A 84 10.70 72.81 -13.96
CA SER A 84 10.46 74.06 -13.22
C SER A 84 9.37 74.93 -13.83
N ALA A 85 8.44 74.35 -14.58
CA ALA A 85 7.37 75.09 -15.23
C ALA A 85 6.14 74.21 -15.47
N ILE A 86 4.98 74.83 -15.37
CA ILE A 86 3.70 74.28 -15.79
C ILE A 86 3.51 74.68 -17.25
N GLU A 87 3.30 73.70 -18.13
CA GLU A 87 3.12 73.92 -19.56
C GLU A 87 1.69 73.53 -19.98
N ALA A 88 0.91 74.48 -20.50
CA ALA A 88 -0.44 74.27 -21.05
C ALA A 88 -0.46 74.56 -22.55
N THR A 89 -0.66 73.54 -23.39
CA THR A 89 -0.58 73.68 -24.86
C THR A 89 -1.96 73.79 -25.51
N THR A 90 -2.15 74.84 -26.30
CA THR A 90 -3.34 75.08 -27.13
C THR A 90 -3.01 74.86 -28.61
N ILE A 91 -3.74 73.97 -29.27
CA ILE A 91 -3.60 73.70 -30.71
C ILE A 91 -4.24 74.82 -31.52
N VAL A 92 -3.52 75.34 -32.51
CA VAL A 92 -3.99 76.36 -33.46
C VAL A 92 -4.21 75.74 -34.84
N ASN A 93 -3.21 75.01 -35.33
CA ASN A 93 -3.16 74.26 -36.59
C ASN A 93 -3.79 74.99 -37.78
N ALA A 94 -3.33 76.21 -38.05
CA ALA A 94 -3.88 77.05 -39.11
C ALA A 94 -2.79 77.75 -39.93
N ASP A 95 -3.04 77.89 -41.22
CA ASP A 95 -2.17 78.61 -42.14
C ASP A 95 -2.15 80.11 -41.83
N VAL A 96 -0.96 80.71 -41.90
CA VAL A 96 -0.77 82.16 -41.75
C VAL A 96 -0.36 82.73 -43.09
N THR A 97 -1.24 83.51 -43.71
CA THR A 97 -0.96 84.20 -44.98
C THR A 97 -0.55 85.64 -44.73
N GLN A 98 0.06 86.30 -45.71
CA GLN A 98 0.54 87.68 -45.56
C GLN A 98 -0.60 88.65 -45.21
N ASN A 99 -1.79 88.43 -45.78
CA ASN A 99 -2.98 89.27 -45.54
C ASN A 99 -3.83 88.84 -44.33
N THR A 100 -3.60 87.64 -43.78
CA THR A 100 -4.42 87.08 -42.70
C THR A 100 -3.56 86.69 -41.50
N PRO A 101 -3.16 87.66 -40.65
CA PRO A 101 -2.48 87.34 -39.41
C PRO A 101 -3.43 86.67 -38.42
N LEU A 102 -2.92 85.71 -37.64
CA LEU A 102 -3.70 85.01 -36.63
C LEU A 102 -3.45 85.59 -35.24
N VAL A 103 -4.52 85.77 -34.45
CA VAL A 103 -4.46 86.30 -33.09
C VAL A 103 -5.02 85.28 -32.10
N ARG A 104 -4.40 85.15 -30.92
CA ARG A 104 -4.91 84.43 -29.76
C ARG A 104 -4.74 85.28 -28.50
N THR A 105 -5.61 85.10 -27.52
CA THR A 105 -5.55 85.82 -26.24
C THR A 105 -5.11 84.85 -25.16
N VAL A 106 -4.11 85.26 -24.36
CA VAL A 106 -3.67 84.55 -23.16
C VAL A 106 -4.30 85.23 -21.96
N THR A 107 -5.13 84.48 -21.22
CA THR A 107 -5.94 85.01 -20.11
C THR A 107 -5.39 84.66 -18.74
N ASP A 108 -4.59 83.61 -18.63
CA ASP A 108 -4.01 83.17 -17.36
C ASP A 108 -3.04 84.24 -16.80
N SER A 109 -3.26 84.60 -15.54
CA SER A 109 -2.48 85.64 -14.85
C SER A 109 -1.06 85.21 -14.55
N ASP A 110 -0.84 83.91 -14.41
CA ASP A 110 0.38 83.34 -13.83
C ASP A 110 1.41 82.99 -14.92
N VAL A 111 1.02 83.06 -16.19
CA VAL A 111 1.90 82.78 -17.35
C VAL A 111 3.07 83.75 -17.41
N THR A 112 4.28 83.20 -17.33
CA THR A 112 5.54 83.95 -17.39
C THR A 112 6.09 84.01 -18.81
N ARG A 113 5.89 82.96 -19.62
CA ARG A 113 6.41 82.83 -20.99
C ARG A 113 5.42 82.12 -21.90
N VAL A 114 5.51 82.34 -23.20
CA VAL A 114 4.73 81.62 -24.21
C VAL A 114 5.69 81.00 -25.22
N ARG A 115 5.52 79.70 -25.51
CA ARG A 115 6.25 79.02 -26.58
C ARG A 115 5.31 78.88 -27.78
N MET A 116 5.66 79.46 -28.91
CA MET A 116 4.90 79.33 -30.16
C MET A 116 5.58 78.33 -31.08
N ASN A 117 4.86 77.28 -31.47
CA ASN A 117 5.29 76.32 -32.48
C ASN A 117 4.78 76.79 -33.83
N ILE A 118 5.69 77.36 -34.62
CA ILE A 118 5.37 77.97 -35.92
C ILE A 118 6.33 77.41 -36.96
N GLY A 119 5.92 77.45 -38.22
CA GLY A 119 6.67 76.72 -39.23
C GLY A 119 6.20 76.94 -40.65
N VAL A 120 6.59 76.01 -41.49
CA VAL A 120 6.23 75.94 -42.90
C VAL A 120 5.54 74.61 -43.18
N SER A 121 4.53 74.61 -44.04
CA SER A 121 3.93 73.37 -44.57
C SER A 121 4.79 72.77 -45.70
N GLY A 122 5.70 73.56 -46.25
CA GLY A 122 6.75 73.19 -47.19
C GLY A 122 7.57 74.42 -47.58
N LEU A 123 8.85 74.24 -47.91
CA LEU A 123 9.75 75.34 -48.28
C LEU A 123 10.68 74.91 -49.40
N MET A 124 10.50 75.47 -50.60
CA MET A 124 11.28 75.11 -51.79
C MET A 124 11.05 76.14 -52.90
N GLU A 125 12.11 76.53 -53.60
CA GLU A 125 12.04 77.33 -54.82
C GLU A 125 12.60 76.53 -56.01
N GLN A 126 11.97 76.68 -57.18
CA GLN A 126 12.35 76.04 -58.43
C GLN A 126 12.54 77.07 -59.54
N ASP A 127 13.54 76.89 -60.40
CA ASP A 127 13.62 77.68 -61.64
C ASP A 127 12.79 77.05 -62.78
N THR A 128 12.63 77.79 -63.88
CA THR A 128 11.90 77.34 -65.09
C THR A 128 12.55 76.13 -65.80
N LYS A 129 13.74 75.70 -65.36
CA LYS A 129 14.45 74.51 -65.86
C LYS A 129 14.38 73.33 -64.86
N GLY A 130 13.63 73.48 -63.77
CA GLY A 130 13.40 72.45 -62.78
C GLY A 130 14.44 72.37 -61.66
N ASN A 131 15.47 73.22 -61.64
CA ASN A 131 16.50 73.17 -60.58
C ASN A 131 15.94 73.70 -59.26
N GLN A 132 16.19 72.98 -58.18
CA GLN A 132 15.73 73.32 -56.83
C GLN A 132 16.75 74.18 -56.09
N LYS A 133 16.26 75.13 -55.30
CA LYS A 133 17.06 76.02 -54.45
C LYS A 133 16.44 76.11 -53.07
N ASN A 134 17.29 76.36 -52.07
CA ASN A 134 16.83 76.79 -50.76
C ASN A 134 16.13 78.14 -50.90
N THR A 135 15.04 78.32 -50.16
CA THR A 135 14.34 79.60 -50.08
C THR A 135 14.11 79.95 -48.61
N SER A 136 13.52 81.11 -48.34
CA SER A 136 13.26 81.56 -46.97
C SER A 136 11.91 82.24 -46.82
N VAL A 137 11.36 82.12 -45.62
CA VAL A 137 10.14 82.82 -45.23
C VAL A 137 10.35 83.47 -43.88
N THR A 138 9.87 84.70 -43.74
CA THR A 138 9.94 85.47 -42.51
C THR A 138 8.53 85.69 -41.95
N MET A 139 8.36 85.32 -40.69
CA MET A 139 7.18 85.57 -39.87
C MET A 139 7.59 86.40 -38.66
N VAL A 140 6.64 87.15 -38.09
CA VAL A 140 6.86 87.99 -36.91
C VAL A 140 5.82 87.63 -35.87
N ILE A 141 6.30 87.39 -34.67
CA ILE A 141 5.53 87.19 -33.45
C ILE A 141 5.36 88.56 -32.78
N GLU A 142 4.12 88.95 -32.54
CA GLU A 142 3.76 90.24 -31.96
C GLU A 142 2.89 90.08 -30.71
N LEU A 143 3.00 91.03 -29.79
CA LEU A 143 2.25 91.07 -28.53
C LEU A 143 1.47 92.38 -28.41
N ARG A 144 0.34 92.33 -27.70
CA ARG A 144 -0.46 93.51 -27.36
C ARG A 144 -1.13 93.34 -26.01
N THR A 145 -1.11 94.38 -25.17
CA THR A 145 -1.88 94.44 -23.91
C THR A 145 -3.04 95.42 -24.06
N GLY A 146 -4.27 94.99 -23.77
CA GLY A 146 -5.48 95.80 -23.98
C GLY A 146 -5.58 96.38 -25.39
N ASN A 147 -5.87 97.68 -25.51
CA ASN A 147 -5.99 98.39 -26.79
C ASN A 147 -4.67 99.07 -27.25
N SER A 148 -3.50 98.61 -26.78
CA SER A 148 -2.21 99.17 -27.21
C SER A 148 -1.85 98.81 -28.66
N ALA A 149 -0.83 99.45 -29.23
CA ALA A 149 -0.30 99.09 -30.54
C ALA A 149 0.49 97.77 -30.46
N TRP A 150 0.38 96.92 -31.48
CA TRP A 150 1.14 95.68 -31.59
C TRP A 150 2.65 95.93 -31.52
N GLN A 151 3.33 95.22 -30.63
CA GLN A 151 4.78 95.26 -30.46
C GLN A 151 5.39 93.97 -31.03
N THR A 152 6.48 94.08 -31.78
CA THR A 152 7.22 92.90 -32.25
C THR A 152 7.99 92.27 -31.09
N ALA A 153 7.64 91.04 -30.74
CA ALA A 153 8.35 90.26 -29.73
C ALA A 153 9.52 89.49 -30.35
N LYS A 154 9.33 88.92 -31.55
CA LYS A 154 10.38 88.14 -32.22
C LYS A 154 10.14 88.06 -33.74
N SER A 155 11.21 88.16 -34.52
CA SER A 155 11.19 87.86 -35.96
C SER A 155 11.79 86.48 -36.20
N VAL A 156 11.15 85.68 -37.04
CA VAL A 156 11.49 84.28 -37.32
C VAL A 156 11.69 84.12 -38.81
N THR A 157 12.88 83.72 -39.22
CA THR A 157 13.21 83.44 -40.62
C THR A 157 13.64 82.00 -40.77
N ILE A 158 12.80 81.18 -41.42
CA ILE A 158 13.11 79.78 -41.74
C ILE A 158 13.74 79.76 -43.12
N THR A 159 14.93 79.17 -43.26
CA THR A 159 15.68 79.11 -44.51
C THR A 159 16.15 77.70 -44.78
N GLY A 160 15.87 77.16 -45.96
CA GLY A 160 16.28 75.82 -46.33
C GLY A 160 15.37 75.22 -47.39
N LYS A 161 15.40 73.89 -47.46
CA LYS A 161 14.47 73.10 -48.26
C LYS A 161 13.88 71.98 -47.42
N ILE A 162 12.55 71.88 -47.43
CA ILE A 162 11.79 70.78 -46.81
C ILE A 162 10.54 70.51 -47.65
N SER A 163 10.24 69.24 -47.91
CA SER A 163 9.12 68.82 -48.76
C SER A 163 7.80 68.67 -47.98
N GLY A 164 7.85 68.67 -46.65
CA GLY A 164 6.70 68.58 -45.75
C GLY A 164 6.74 69.61 -44.62
N GLU A 165 5.90 69.42 -43.60
CA GLU A 165 5.82 70.35 -42.48
C GLU A 165 7.12 70.39 -41.68
N TYR A 166 7.58 71.61 -41.36
CA TYR A 166 8.70 71.86 -40.48
C TYR A 166 8.33 72.93 -39.45
N LEU A 167 8.46 72.59 -38.17
CA LEU A 167 8.10 73.45 -37.04
C LEU A 167 9.34 73.83 -36.22
N GLU A 168 9.44 75.11 -35.87
CA GLU A 168 10.38 75.66 -34.88
C GLU A 168 9.61 76.14 -33.64
N ALA A 169 10.15 75.84 -32.46
CA ALA A 169 9.61 76.30 -31.19
C ALA A 169 10.25 77.64 -30.80
N HIS A 170 9.47 78.71 -30.72
CA HIS A 170 9.95 80.03 -30.33
C HIS A 170 9.37 80.47 -29.00
N LEU A 171 10.25 80.64 -28.02
CA LEU A 171 9.91 81.20 -26.72
C LEU A 171 9.90 82.73 -26.75
N ILE A 172 8.89 83.33 -26.14
CA ILE A 172 8.73 84.76 -25.88
C ILE A 172 8.33 84.98 -24.41
N ASP A 173 8.75 86.10 -23.81
CA ASP A 173 8.33 86.47 -22.46
C ASP A 173 6.92 87.05 -22.48
N ALA A 174 6.12 86.69 -21.49
CA ALA A 174 4.77 87.19 -21.35
C ALA A 174 4.79 88.61 -20.72
N PRO A 175 4.00 89.57 -21.22
CA PRO A 175 3.95 90.93 -20.65
C PRO A 175 3.51 90.92 -19.17
N GLU A 176 3.95 91.90 -18.37
CA GLU A 176 3.52 92.02 -16.96
C GLU A 176 2.01 92.24 -16.82
N THR A 177 1.38 92.95 -17.77
CA THR A 177 -0.05 93.21 -17.76
C THR A 177 -0.82 92.07 -18.45
N LYS A 178 -1.80 91.48 -17.76
CA LYS A 178 -2.68 90.40 -18.24
C LYS A 178 -4.14 90.89 -18.30
N PRO A 179 -5.00 90.34 -19.20
CA PRO A 179 -4.67 89.44 -20.30
C PRO A 179 -3.91 90.16 -21.42
N PHE A 180 -3.27 89.40 -22.31
CA PHE A 180 -2.57 89.94 -23.48
C PHE A 180 -2.85 89.09 -24.73
N ASP A 181 -2.77 89.74 -25.89
CA ASP A 181 -2.90 89.07 -27.18
C ASP A 181 -1.53 88.73 -27.75
N ILE A 182 -1.45 87.55 -28.37
CA ILE A 182 -0.33 87.09 -29.19
C ILE A 182 -0.79 87.03 -30.65
N ARG A 183 0.06 87.46 -31.58
CA ARG A 183 -0.23 87.44 -33.01
C ARG A 183 0.94 86.89 -33.80
N LEU A 184 0.65 85.99 -34.74
CA LEU A 184 1.60 85.61 -35.77
C LEU A 184 1.23 86.29 -37.08
N ARG A 185 2.19 86.99 -37.68
CA ARG A 185 2.03 87.68 -38.95
C ARG A 185 3.16 87.31 -39.90
N ARG A 186 2.81 86.90 -41.11
CA ARG A 186 3.78 86.65 -42.17
C ARG A 186 4.26 87.97 -42.80
N VAL A 187 5.56 88.09 -43.08
CA VAL A 187 6.17 89.27 -43.73
C VAL A 187 6.46 89.00 -45.21
N THR A 188 7.06 87.84 -45.50
CA THR A 188 7.35 87.41 -46.88
C THR A 188 6.06 87.23 -47.67
N ALA A 189 6.04 87.63 -48.95
CA ALA A 189 4.86 87.46 -49.80
C ALA A 189 4.42 85.99 -49.89
N ASP A 190 3.11 85.77 -49.95
CA ASP A 190 2.53 84.46 -50.29
C ASP A 190 2.96 84.06 -51.70
N SER A 191 3.13 82.76 -51.95
CA SER A 191 3.47 82.29 -53.30
C SER A 191 2.36 82.59 -54.29
N SER A 192 2.73 83.13 -55.46
CA SER A 192 1.85 83.36 -56.61
C SER A 192 2.19 82.46 -57.80
N SER A 193 3.09 81.49 -57.63
CA SER A 193 3.61 80.61 -58.68
C SER A 193 3.84 79.19 -58.15
N ASP A 194 3.54 78.19 -58.98
CA ASP A 194 3.82 76.78 -58.67
C ASP A 194 5.32 76.48 -58.50
N LEU A 195 6.19 77.41 -58.94
CA LEU A 195 7.64 77.31 -58.79
C LEU A 195 8.15 77.70 -57.38
N LEU A 196 7.28 78.17 -56.49
CA LEU A 196 7.64 78.54 -55.12
C LEU A 196 6.67 77.91 -54.13
N THR A 197 7.17 77.07 -53.24
CA THR A 197 6.46 76.55 -52.08
C THR A 197 7.00 77.26 -50.84
N ASN A 198 6.16 78.04 -50.16
CA ASN A 198 6.54 78.76 -48.94
C ASN A 198 5.34 78.94 -47.99
N GLY A 199 4.45 77.95 -47.92
CA GLY A 199 3.30 77.99 -47.01
C GLY A 199 3.76 78.04 -45.55
N THR A 200 3.11 78.85 -44.72
CA THR A 200 3.46 79.04 -43.31
C THR A 200 2.31 78.65 -42.41
N VAL A 201 2.61 78.01 -41.29
CA VAL A 201 1.64 77.44 -40.35
C VAL A 201 1.94 77.89 -38.93
N TRP A 202 0.89 78.18 -38.16
CA TRP A 202 0.95 78.22 -36.70
C TRP A 202 0.32 76.95 -36.15
N ASN A 203 1.15 76.04 -35.65
CA ASN A 203 0.71 74.73 -35.19
C ASN A 203 0.10 74.79 -33.78
N SER A 204 0.81 75.37 -32.80
CA SER A 204 0.31 75.50 -31.43
C SER A 204 1.02 76.62 -30.67
N TYR A 205 0.46 77.00 -29.52
CA TYR A 205 1.20 77.77 -28.52
C TYR A 205 1.04 77.13 -27.14
N THR A 206 2.09 77.22 -26.34
CA THR A 206 2.15 76.70 -24.98
C THR A 206 2.32 77.86 -24.03
N GLU A 207 1.34 78.03 -23.14
CA GLU A 207 1.41 78.90 -21.98
C GLU A 207 2.33 78.23 -20.94
N ILE A 208 3.38 78.94 -20.53
CA ILE A 208 4.40 78.44 -19.60
C ILE A 208 4.39 79.33 -18.36
N THR A 209 4.08 78.73 -17.22
CA THR A 209 4.18 79.35 -15.90
C THR A 209 5.40 78.78 -15.21
N ASP A 210 6.43 79.61 -15.02
CA ASP A 210 7.64 79.20 -14.30
C ASP A 210 7.33 79.05 -12.81
N ASP A 211 7.25 77.81 -12.34
CA ASP A 211 7.05 77.49 -10.93
C ASP A 211 7.85 76.24 -10.54
N ASN A 212 8.52 76.32 -9.40
CA ASN A 212 9.34 75.25 -8.86
C ASN A 212 8.48 74.35 -7.96
N LEU A 213 7.65 73.53 -8.61
CA LEU A 213 6.73 72.64 -7.90
C LEU A 213 7.50 71.55 -7.16
N SER A 214 7.19 71.41 -5.86
CA SER A 214 7.52 70.22 -5.07
C SER A 214 6.23 69.44 -4.85
N TYR A 215 6.32 68.11 -4.82
CA TYR A 215 5.16 67.24 -4.65
C TYR A 215 5.28 66.40 -3.36
N PRO A 216 5.22 67.01 -2.15
CA PRO A 216 5.38 66.30 -0.89
C PRO A 216 4.57 65.00 -0.83
N TYR A 217 5.20 63.92 -0.34
CA TYR A 217 4.58 62.59 -0.22
C TYR A 217 4.21 61.89 -1.53
N ALA A 218 4.46 62.47 -2.69
CA ALA A 218 4.31 61.82 -3.97
C ALA A 218 5.69 61.43 -4.54
N ALA A 219 5.90 60.14 -4.77
CA ALA A 219 7.06 59.66 -5.49
C ALA A 219 6.85 59.92 -6.98
N ILE A 220 7.80 60.58 -7.62
CA ILE A 220 7.70 61.04 -9.02
C ILE A 220 8.97 60.72 -9.78
N ALA A 221 8.84 60.48 -11.08
CA ALA A 221 9.96 60.32 -12.01
C ALA A 221 9.74 61.22 -13.23
N GLY A 222 10.74 62.04 -13.55
CA GLY A 222 10.73 62.92 -14.71
C GLY A 222 11.75 62.43 -15.74
N ALA A 223 11.32 62.27 -16.99
CA ALA A 223 12.18 61.87 -18.10
C ALA A 223 12.19 62.94 -19.21
N VAL A 224 13.38 63.22 -19.72
CA VAL A 224 13.62 64.03 -20.92
C VAL A 224 14.22 63.11 -21.99
N VAL A 225 13.55 63.00 -23.13
CA VAL A 225 13.89 62.05 -24.20
C VAL A 225 14.05 62.81 -25.52
N ASP A 226 15.17 62.61 -26.21
CA ASP A 226 15.41 63.16 -27.54
C ASP A 226 14.41 62.59 -28.57
N ARG A 227 13.89 63.45 -29.47
CA ARG A 227 12.94 63.05 -30.53
C ARG A 227 13.49 61.94 -31.42
N ASP A 228 14.80 61.86 -31.61
CA ASP A 228 15.44 60.79 -32.38
C ASP A 228 15.19 59.38 -31.81
N GLN A 229 14.82 59.28 -30.52
CA GLN A 229 14.57 57.99 -29.86
C GLN A 229 13.13 57.48 -30.05
N TYR A 230 12.21 58.27 -30.61
CA TYR A 230 10.81 57.88 -30.68
C TYR A 230 10.04 58.54 -31.84
N THR A 231 9.23 57.74 -32.55
CA THR A 231 8.25 58.25 -33.52
C THR A 231 6.91 58.60 -32.85
N ASP A 232 6.49 57.76 -31.89
CA ASP A 232 5.33 57.94 -31.01
C ASP A 232 5.76 58.01 -29.53
N THR A 233 4.91 58.51 -28.62
CA THR A 233 5.25 58.64 -27.20
C THR A 233 5.69 57.29 -26.59
N PRO A 234 6.94 57.14 -26.11
CA PRO A 234 7.44 55.87 -25.61
C PRO A 234 6.80 55.49 -24.28
N THR A 235 6.55 54.18 -24.07
CA THR A 235 6.12 53.63 -22.77
C THR A 235 7.27 53.68 -21.77
N ARG A 236 6.96 53.93 -20.50
CA ARG A 236 7.94 54.12 -19.43
C ARG A 236 7.62 53.16 -18.29
N THR A 237 8.60 52.38 -17.88
CA THR A 237 8.48 51.44 -16.76
C THR A 237 9.65 51.61 -15.80
N TYR A 238 9.40 51.37 -14.51
CA TYR A 238 10.35 51.68 -13.44
C TYR A 238 10.56 50.46 -12.54
N HIS A 239 11.81 50.02 -12.39
CA HIS A 239 12.17 48.97 -11.45
C HIS A 239 12.60 49.58 -10.11
N LEU A 240 11.66 49.64 -9.17
CA LEU A 240 11.79 50.38 -7.91
C LEU A 240 11.52 49.50 -6.68
N ARG A 241 12.19 49.83 -5.58
CA ARG A 241 11.79 49.46 -4.23
C ARG A 241 10.77 50.47 -3.70
N GLY A 242 9.61 49.96 -3.30
CA GLY A 242 8.45 50.74 -2.88
C GLY A 242 8.58 51.45 -1.52
N LEU A 243 7.46 51.53 -0.80
CA LEU A 243 7.32 52.31 0.44
C LEU A 243 8.35 51.95 1.52
N ILE A 244 8.83 52.98 2.21
CA ILE A 244 9.55 52.87 3.48
C ILE A 244 8.51 52.83 4.60
N VAL A 245 8.59 51.83 5.46
CA VAL A 245 7.64 51.59 6.55
C VAL A 245 8.38 51.40 7.87
N ASP A 246 7.63 51.44 8.97
CA ASP A 246 8.17 51.12 10.29
C ASP A 246 8.35 49.61 10.43
N VAL A 247 9.60 49.19 10.64
CA VAL A 247 10.00 47.81 10.91
C VAL A 247 10.72 47.73 12.26
N PRO A 248 10.84 46.56 12.92
CA PRO A 248 11.60 46.41 14.16
C PRO A 248 13.02 46.95 14.04
N ASP A 249 13.48 47.64 15.08
CA ASP A 249 14.84 48.19 15.13
C ASP A 249 15.94 47.12 15.00
N ASN A 250 15.67 45.92 15.51
CA ASN A 250 16.55 44.75 15.45
C ASN A 250 16.48 43.93 14.15
N TYR A 251 15.62 44.31 13.19
CA TYR A 251 15.41 43.59 11.93
C TYR A 251 16.15 44.26 10.77
N ASP A 252 16.93 43.50 10.01
CA ASP A 252 17.49 43.91 8.72
C ASP A 252 16.60 43.38 7.58
N PRO A 253 15.83 44.24 6.87
CA PRO A 253 14.91 43.81 5.83
C PRO A 253 15.59 43.40 4.51
N ILE A 254 16.85 43.76 4.31
CA ILE A 254 17.61 43.38 3.11
C ILE A 254 18.25 42.02 3.34
N ALA A 255 18.93 41.84 4.48
CA ALA A 255 19.54 40.57 4.86
C ALA A 255 18.54 39.56 5.44
N ARG A 256 17.32 40.00 5.78
CA ARG A 256 16.25 39.23 6.44
C ARG A 256 16.69 38.58 7.75
N SER A 257 17.44 39.32 8.55
CA SER A 257 18.03 38.84 9.80
C SER A 257 17.55 39.65 11.00
N TYR A 258 17.52 39.00 12.17
CA TYR A 258 17.05 39.57 13.43
C TYR A 258 18.16 39.48 14.47
N THR A 259 18.58 40.60 15.04
CA THR A 259 19.76 40.66 15.93
C THR A 259 19.36 41.00 17.37
N GLY A 260 19.47 40.02 18.28
CA GLY A 260 19.11 40.20 19.70
C GLY A 260 17.59 40.16 19.94
N ILE A 261 17.18 40.38 21.21
CA ILE A 261 15.78 40.39 21.61
C ILE A 261 15.14 41.72 21.22
N TRP A 262 14.00 41.68 20.54
CA TRP A 262 13.24 42.87 20.22
C TRP A 262 12.49 43.40 21.45
N THR A 263 12.61 44.70 21.72
CA THR A 263 12.02 45.37 22.90
C THR A 263 10.82 46.26 22.56
N GLY A 264 10.31 46.18 21.32
CA GLY A 264 9.16 46.99 20.85
C GLY A 264 9.54 48.23 20.03
N GLY A 265 10.82 48.50 19.82
CA GLY A 265 11.31 49.66 19.05
C GLY A 265 11.16 49.49 17.53
N PHE A 266 10.99 50.59 16.82
CA PHE A 266 10.85 50.63 15.36
C PHE A 266 11.86 51.57 14.71
N LYS A 267 12.25 51.26 13.47
CA LYS A 267 13.01 52.11 12.56
C LYS A 267 12.33 52.16 11.19
N SER A 268 12.55 53.23 10.43
CA SER A 268 12.03 53.34 9.06
C SER A 268 12.97 52.62 8.08
N ALA A 269 12.46 51.63 7.34
CA ALA A 269 13.20 50.94 6.30
C ALA A 269 12.28 50.42 5.19
N TRP A 270 12.84 50.13 4.03
CA TRP A 270 12.12 49.40 2.98
C TRP A 270 12.08 47.92 3.32
N THR A 271 10.95 47.27 3.08
CA THR A 271 10.79 45.82 3.20
C THR A 271 9.71 45.34 2.24
N ASN A 272 9.84 44.09 1.80
CA ASN A 272 8.78 43.33 1.14
C ASN A 272 8.27 42.17 2.01
N ASN A 273 8.55 42.22 3.32
CA ASN A 273 7.97 41.31 4.30
C ASN A 273 6.50 41.70 4.54
N PRO A 274 5.55 40.78 4.32
CA PRO A 274 4.12 41.09 4.36
C PRO A 274 3.62 41.54 5.73
N ALA A 275 4.25 41.11 6.83
CA ALA A 275 3.82 41.49 8.18
C ALA A 275 3.89 43.00 8.41
N TRP A 276 5.00 43.62 7.99
CA TRP A 276 5.23 45.04 8.18
C TRP A 276 4.49 45.89 7.14
N ILE A 277 4.26 45.36 5.93
CA ILE A 277 3.38 46.00 4.94
C ILE A 277 1.93 46.02 5.45
N PHE A 278 1.45 44.91 6.03
CA PHE A 278 0.12 44.83 6.65
C PHE A 278 -0.01 45.89 7.76
N ARG A 279 0.95 45.96 8.68
CA ARG A 279 0.99 46.98 9.74
C ARG A 279 0.92 48.39 9.18
N ALA A 280 1.71 48.68 8.13
CA ALA A 280 1.75 49.99 7.52
C ALA A 280 0.38 50.39 6.94
N LEU A 281 -0.31 49.49 6.24
CA LEU A 281 -1.63 49.76 5.70
C LEU A 281 -2.69 49.99 6.78
N VAL A 282 -2.59 49.31 7.92
CA VAL A 282 -3.53 49.51 9.04
C VAL A 282 -3.28 50.85 9.73
N LYS A 283 -2.02 51.15 10.10
CA LYS A 283 -1.68 52.31 10.95
C LYS A 283 -1.50 53.63 10.18
N ASN A 284 -1.37 53.61 8.86
CA ASN A 284 -1.12 54.82 8.09
C ASN A 284 -2.35 55.75 8.03
N THR A 285 -2.15 57.01 8.39
CA THR A 285 -3.22 58.04 8.47
C THR A 285 -3.51 58.77 7.15
N ARG A 286 -2.69 58.56 6.11
CA ARG A 286 -2.81 59.25 4.81
C ARG A 286 -3.54 58.42 3.76
N TYR A 287 -3.23 57.14 3.68
CA TYR A 287 -3.79 56.19 2.71
C TYR A 287 -4.28 54.88 3.33
N GLY A 288 -3.95 54.62 4.59
CA GLY A 288 -4.35 53.42 5.30
C GLY A 288 -5.71 53.51 6.00
N LEU A 289 -6.03 52.49 6.79
CA LEU A 289 -7.31 52.37 7.50
C LEU A 289 -7.46 53.44 8.60
N ALA A 290 -6.36 53.81 9.26
CA ALA A 290 -6.34 54.87 10.28
C ALA A 290 -6.78 56.24 9.74
N LYS A 291 -6.69 56.52 8.44
CA LYS A 291 -7.24 57.75 7.83
C LYS A 291 -8.73 57.94 8.15
N ARG A 292 -9.50 56.86 8.15
CA ARG A 292 -10.96 56.89 8.38
C ARG A 292 -11.33 56.60 9.83
N ALA A 293 -10.60 55.70 10.49
CA ALA A 293 -10.90 55.28 11.87
C ALA A 293 -10.22 56.14 12.95
N GLY A 294 -9.28 57.01 12.58
CA GLY A 294 -8.50 57.83 13.51
C GLY A 294 -7.37 57.06 14.18
N TYR A 295 -7.70 56.03 14.95
CA TYR A 295 -6.75 55.14 15.61
C TYR A 295 -7.19 53.69 15.53
N ILE A 296 -6.24 52.82 15.20
CA ILE A 296 -6.42 51.37 15.17
C ILE A 296 -5.15 50.75 15.73
N ASP A 297 -5.30 49.86 16.71
CA ASP A 297 -4.17 49.13 17.26
C ASP A 297 -3.88 47.85 16.46
N VAL A 298 -2.65 47.36 16.54
CA VAL A 298 -2.20 46.16 15.84
C VAL A 298 -1.40 45.29 16.79
N ASP A 299 -1.50 43.98 16.62
CA ASP A 299 -0.70 43.03 17.36
C ASP A 299 0.74 42.93 16.85
N ASP A 300 1.55 43.91 17.23
CA ASP A 300 2.94 44.00 16.82
C ASP A 300 3.76 42.76 17.26
N GLY A 301 3.38 42.06 18.34
CA GLY A 301 4.02 40.82 18.78
C GLY A 301 3.74 39.63 17.86
N SER A 302 2.47 39.42 17.51
CA SER A 302 2.06 38.40 16.53
C SER A 302 2.63 38.69 15.13
N LEU A 303 2.69 39.96 14.73
CA LEU A 303 3.35 40.38 13.49
C LEU A 303 4.85 40.12 13.50
N TYR A 304 5.53 40.28 14.64
CA TYR A 304 6.94 39.98 14.77
C TYR A 304 7.22 38.50 14.50
N VAL A 305 6.45 37.60 15.12
CA VAL A 305 6.53 36.14 14.87
C VAL A 305 6.22 35.81 13.41
N LEU A 306 5.16 36.41 12.84
CA LEU A 306 4.83 36.26 11.43
C LEU A 306 5.97 36.72 10.51
N SER A 307 6.63 37.83 10.85
CA SER A 307 7.71 38.37 10.03
C SER A 307 8.87 37.38 9.93
N GLN A 308 9.25 36.75 11.05
CA GLN A 308 10.27 35.71 11.09
C GLN A 308 9.85 34.46 10.29
N PHE A 309 8.58 34.09 10.38
CA PHE A 309 8.02 32.99 9.59
C PHE A 309 8.05 33.27 8.08
N CYS A 310 7.79 34.50 7.65
CA CYS A 310 7.85 34.90 6.25
C CYS A 310 9.29 34.93 5.72
N ASP A 311 10.26 35.29 6.57
CA ASP A 311 11.68 35.40 6.21
C ASP A 311 12.47 34.09 6.30
N GLN A 312 11.88 33.01 6.85
CA GLN A 312 12.51 31.70 6.84
C GLN A 312 12.82 31.26 5.41
N LEU A 313 14.07 30.84 5.18
CA LEU A 313 14.49 30.28 3.90
C LEU A 313 13.90 28.89 3.71
N VAL A 314 13.26 28.67 2.57
CA VAL A 314 12.64 27.41 2.13
C VAL A 314 13.10 27.08 0.71
N ASP A 315 12.95 25.83 0.29
CA ASP A 315 13.31 25.41 -1.07
C ASP A 315 12.45 26.16 -2.10
N ASP A 316 13.09 26.68 -3.13
CA ASP A 316 12.40 27.35 -4.25
C ASP A 316 11.79 26.36 -5.24
N GLY A 317 12.08 25.06 -5.11
CA GLY A 317 11.64 24.00 -6.01
C GLY A 317 12.52 23.82 -7.24
N TYR A 318 13.61 24.59 -7.34
CA TYR A 318 14.54 24.63 -8.48
C TYR A 318 16.02 24.51 -8.04
N GLY A 319 16.27 24.09 -6.80
CA GLY A 319 17.61 23.83 -6.25
C GLY A 319 18.23 25.02 -5.52
N GLY A 320 17.46 26.08 -5.26
CA GLY A 320 17.84 27.24 -4.47
C GLY A 320 17.03 27.37 -3.17
N GLN A 321 17.25 28.48 -2.47
CA GLN A 321 16.45 28.86 -1.31
C GLN A 321 15.91 30.26 -1.47
N GLU A 322 14.70 30.48 -0.97
CA GLU A 322 14.06 31.79 -0.96
C GLU A 322 13.28 32.02 0.35
N PRO A 323 12.99 33.28 0.71
CA PRO A 323 12.10 33.57 1.83
C PRO A 323 10.72 32.96 1.57
N ARG A 324 10.12 32.36 2.60
CA ARG A 324 8.84 31.66 2.49
C ARG A 324 7.75 32.52 1.86
N PHE A 325 7.62 33.77 2.32
CA PHE A 325 6.64 34.73 1.79
C PHE A 325 7.24 36.11 1.57
N THR A 326 7.05 36.62 0.37
CA THR A 326 7.31 38.02 0.01
C THR A 326 6.06 38.64 -0.60
N LEU A 327 5.92 39.96 -0.45
CA LEU A 327 4.81 40.73 -0.98
C LEU A 327 5.31 41.93 -1.76
N ASN A 328 5.13 41.90 -3.07
CA ASN A 328 5.40 43.01 -3.99
C ASN A 328 4.10 43.42 -4.67
N ALA A 329 3.20 44.05 -3.91
CA ALA A 329 1.90 44.47 -4.41
C ALA A 329 1.95 45.88 -5.02
N TYR A 330 1.33 46.02 -6.20
CA TYR A 330 1.08 47.31 -6.85
C TYR A 330 -0.42 47.57 -6.90
N ILE A 331 -0.90 48.52 -6.09
CA ILE A 331 -2.32 48.81 -5.88
C ILE A 331 -2.67 50.11 -6.61
N THR A 332 -3.34 50.01 -7.75
CA THR A 332 -3.73 51.16 -8.59
C THR A 332 -5.22 51.48 -8.53
N GLU A 333 -6.05 50.49 -8.17
CA GLU A 333 -7.50 50.61 -8.11
C GLU A 333 -7.98 50.78 -6.68
N GLN A 334 -9.06 51.55 -6.50
CA GLN A 334 -9.71 51.69 -5.21
C GLN A 334 -10.44 50.39 -4.84
N LYS A 335 -10.02 49.74 -3.75
CA LYS A 335 -10.68 48.58 -3.15
C LYS A 335 -11.00 48.83 -1.68
N SER A 336 -11.87 48.01 -1.09
CA SER A 336 -12.12 48.11 0.35
C SER A 336 -10.84 47.73 1.11
N ALA A 337 -10.56 48.43 2.21
CA ALA A 337 -9.38 48.13 3.01
C ALA A 337 -9.42 46.70 3.58
N ARG A 338 -10.61 46.18 3.89
CA ARG A 338 -10.77 44.82 4.39
C ARG A 338 -10.36 43.78 3.35
N ASP A 339 -10.76 43.95 2.08
CA ASP A 339 -10.42 43.02 1.00
C ASP A 339 -8.91 43.00 0.73
N ILE A 340 -8.24 44.17 0.81
CA ILE A 340 -6.79 44.25 0.66
C ILE A 340 -6.09 43.53 1.82
N LEU A 341 -6.54 43.76 3.06
CA LEU A 341 -6.00 43.08 4.23
C LEU A 341 -6.22 41.56 4.18
N ASP A 342 -7.37 41.11 3.68
CA ASP A 342 -7.64 39.68 3.43
C ASP A 342 -6.77 39.12 2.31
N SER A 343 -6.55 39.86 1.23
CA SER A 343 -5.67 39.42 0.13
C SER A 343 -4.23 39.25 0.61
N ILE A 344 -3.75 40.18 1.45
CA ILE A 344 -2.43 40.10 2.08
C ILE A 344 -2.38 38.93 3.06
N ALA A 345 -3.40 38.76 3.91
CA ALA A 345 -3.46 37.67 4.88
C ALA A 345 -3.52 36.30 4.19
N GLY A 346 -4.36 36.15 3.18
CA GLY A 346 -4.49 34.93 2.39
C GLY A 346 -3.18 34.53 1.70
N MET A 347 -2.35 35.50 1.27
CA MET A 347 -1.05 35.23 0.64
C MET A 347 -0.11 34.43 1.54
N PHE A 348 -0.02 34.78 2.84
CA PHE A 348 0.79 34.02 3.80
C PHE A 348 -0.02 32.96 4.57
N ARG A 349 -1.22 32.63 4.09
CA ARG A 349 -2.14 31.63 4.70
C ARG A 349 -2.55 32.01 6.11
N GLY A 350 -2.86 33.28 6.33
CA GLY A 350 -3.37 33.78 7.58
C GLY A 350 -4.77 34.35 7.47
N ILE A 351 -5.33 34.68 8.63
CA ILE A 351 -6.61 35.36 8.78
C ILE A 351 -6.34 36.64 9.57
N ALA A 352 -6.78 37.77 9.03
CA ALA A 352 -6.81 39.04 9.76
C ALA A 352 -8.02 39.06 10.69
N LEU A 353 -7.78 39.03 12.00
CA LEU A 353 -8.80 39.06 13.03
C LEU A 353 -8.98 40.48 13.57
N TRP A 354 -10.23 40.89 13.72
CA TRP A 354 -10.61 42.16 14.31
C TRP A 354 -11.46 41.90 15.56
N ASP A 355 -10.97 42.31 16.73
CA ASP A 355 -11.66 42.12 18.02
C ASP A 355 -12.52 43.32 18.43
N GLY A 356 -12.60 44.36 17.59
CA GLY A 356 -13.29 45.62 17.90
C GLY A 356 -12.34 46.77 18.26
N MET A 357 -11.07 46.50 18.59
CA MET A 357 -10.10 47.51 19.00
C MET A 357 -8.71 47.32 18.35
N ARG A 358 -8.30 46.06 18.13
CA ARG A 358 -6.98 45.66 17.64
C ARG A 358 -7.11 44.67 16.48
N PHE A 359 -6.27 44.85 15.47
CA PHE A 359 -6.04 43.80 14.47
C PHE A 359 -4.98 42.83 14.96
N SER A 360 -5.30 41.54 14.98
CA SER A 360 -4.32 40.47 15.14
C SER A 360 -4.31 39.58 13.90
N ILE A 361 -3.25 38.80 13.75
CA ILE A 361 -3.11 37.86 12.65
C ILE A 361 -3.01 36.46 13.22
N MET A 362 -3.89 35.60 12.73
CA MET A 362 -3.77 34.18 12.94
C MET A 362 -3.07 33.57 11.73
N LEU A 363 -2.00 32.81 11.96
CA LEU A 363 -1.25 32.13 10.91
C LEU A 363 -1.63 30.65 10.85
N ASP A 364 -1.79 30.12 9.64
CA ASP A 364 -1.88 28.67 9.41
C ASP A 364 -0.48 28.05 9.37
N ASN A 365 0.15 27.96 10.54
CA ASN A 365 1.40 27.24 10.75
C ASN A 365 1.18 25.98 11.61
N PRO A 366 2.14 25.03 11.62
CA PRO A 366 2.15 23.94 12.58
C PRO A 366 2.02 24.46 14.02
N GLN A 367 0.96 24.06 14.72
CA GLN A 367 0.70 24.37 16.12
C GLN A 367 0.39 23.10 16.89
N ASP A 368 0.83 23.08 18.15
CA ASP A 368 0.47 22.04 19.10
C ASP A 368 -1.01 22.16 19.49
N PRO A 369 -1.69 21.04 19.75
CA PRO A 369 -3.07 21.05 20.17
C PRO A 369 -3.25 21.74 21.52
N VAL A 370 -4.24 22.62 21.64
CA VAL A 370 -4.53 23.37 22.87
C VAL A 370 -5.24 22.51 23.91
N THR A 371 -6.05 21.54 23.46
CA THR A 371 -6.78 20.62 24.34
C THR A 371 -7.11 19.31 23.63
N ALA A 372 -7.63 18.35 24.41
CA ALA A 372 -8.24 17.14 23.89
C ALA A 372 -9.78 17.12 24.04
N VAL A 373 -10.44 16.46 23.11
CA VAL A 373 -11.89 16.30 23.01
C VAL A 373 -12.18 14.81 22.81
N THR A 374 -13.02 14.27 23.68
CA THR A 374 -13.38 12.84 23.73
C THR A 374 -14.87 12.69 23.95
N ASN A 375 -15.40 11.48 23.84
CA ASN A 375 -16.81 11.23 24.17
C ASN A 375 -17.15 11.58 25.64
N ALA A 376 -16.15 11.75 26.52
CA ALA A 376 -16.38 12.02 27.93
C ALA A 376 -16.57 13.52 28.27
N ASN A 377 -16.14 14.44 27.40
CA ASN A 377 -16.35 15.88 27.55
C ASN A 377 -17.23 16.50 26.45
N VAL A 378 -17.69 15.69 25.49
CA VAL A 378 -18.75 16.05 24.53
C VAL A 378 -20.11 15.65 25.10
N VAL A 379 -21.11 16.52 24.92
CA VAL A 379 -22.50 16.28 25.33
C VAL A 379 -23.02 15.01 24.64
N ASP A 380 -23.54 14.08 25.44
CA ASP A 380 -23.98 12.73 25.02
C ASP A 380 -22.89 11.88 24.33
N GLY A 381 -21.64 12.33 24.32
CA GLY A 381 -20.55 11.71 23.59
C GLY A 381 -20.72 11.69 22.07
N LEU A 382 -21.57 12.57 21.51
CA LEU A 382 -21.96 12.54 20.11
C LEU A 382 -21.11 13.47 19.23
N PHE A 383 -20.46 12.86 18.23
CA PHE A 383 -19.77 13.57 17.15
C PHE A 383 -20.54 13.43 15.84
N THR A 384 -20.67 14.53 15.09
CA THR A 384 -21.23 14.53 13.74
C THR A 384 -20.13 14.81 12.75
N TYR A 385 -19.91 13.90 11.80
CA TYR A 385 -18.91 14.06 10.76
C TYR A 385 -19.55 14.37 9.41
N SER A 386 -18.91 15.26 8.64
CA SER A 386 -19.20 15.45 7.23
C SER A 386 -17.90 15.43 6.42
N SER A 387 -18.00 15.09 5.14
CA SER A 387 -16.84 15.07 4.25
C SER A 387 -16.89 16.24 3.28
N MET A 388 -15.72 16.70 2.85
CA MET A 388 -15.62 17.66 1.75
C MET A 388 -16.25 17.08 0.48
N LYS A 389 -16.97 17.94 -0.25
CA LYS A 389 -17.59 17.59 -1.53
C LYS A 389 -16.52 17.22 -2.54
N ARG A 390 -16.83 16.31 -3.46
CA ARG A 390 -15.87 15.88 -4.49
C ARG A 390 -15.40 17.04 -5.38
N SER A 391 -16.27 18.00 -5.68
CA SER A 391 -15.89 19.23 -6.41
C SER A 391 -14.78 20.01 -5.72
N ASP A 392 -14.75 19.98 -4.39
CA ASP A 392 -13.82 20.75 -3.56
C ASP A 392 -12.54 19.96 -3.26
N ARG A 393 -12.44 18.72 -3.77
CA ARG A 393 -11.22 17.89 -3.75
C ARG A 393 -10.48 18.05 -5.06
N TYR A 394 -9.99 19.25 -5.32
CA TYR A 394 -9.18 19.55 -6.49
C TYR A 394 -7.81 18.85 -6.39
N ASN A 395 -7.28 18.43 -7.53
CA ASN A 395 -5.99 17.72 -7.67
C ASN A 395 -5.08 18.36 -8.72
N ALA A 396 -5.53 19.48 -9.31
CA ALA A 396 -4.72 20.38 -10.11
C ALA A 396 -5.04 21.83 -9.72
N VAL A 397 -4.02 22.68 -9.68
CA VAL A 397 -4.14 24.11 -9.36
C VAL A 397 -3.33 24.93 -10.35
N VAL A 398 -3.96 25.94 -10.93
CA VAL A 398 -3.31 26.95 -11.78
C VAL A 398 -3.16 28.24 -10.97
N VAL A 399 -1.93 28.62 -10.68
CA VAL A 399 -1.59 29.81 -9.88
C VAL A 399 -1.09 30.94 -10.78
N SER A 400 -1.79 32.09 -10.81
CA SER A 400 -1.31 33.29 -11.49
C SER A 400 -0.35 34.08 -10.60
N TRP A 401 0.82 34.45 -11.13
CA TRP A 401 1.85 35.25 -10.45
C TRP A 401 2.55 36.19 -11.44
N THR A 402 3.30 37.20 -10.95
CA THR A 402 3.97 38.20 -11.79
C THR A 402 5.44 37.85 -11.98
N ASP A 403 5.92 37.64 -13.21
CA ASP A 403 7.29 37.20 -13.47
C ASP A 403 8.25 38.40 -13.74
N PRO A 404 9.20 38.70 -12.82
CA PRO A 404 10.17 39.78 -13.02
C PRO A 404 11.11 39.55 -14.21
N ASN A 405 11.39 38.28 -14.57
CA ASN A 405 12.28 37.92 -15.67
C ASN A 405 11.58 38.02 -17.04
N ASN A 406 10.25 37.96 -17.06
CA ASN A 406 9.43 38.13 -18.25
C ASN A 406 8.80 39.53 -18.31
N GLY A 407 9.55 40.56 -17.93
CA GLY A 407 9.12 41.95 -18.03
C GLY A 407 7.94 42.32 -17.12
N TRP A 408 7.79 41.64 -15.97
CA TRP A 408 6.73 41.87 -14.98
C TRP A 408 5.31 41.57 -15.48
N GLU A 409 5.18 40.64 -16.43
CA GLU A 409 3.88 40.16 -16.93
C GLU A 409 3.28 39.08 -16.00
N GLN A 410 1.95 38.92 -16.03
CA GLN A 410 1.30 37.80 -15.35
C GLN A 410 1.54 36.48 -16.10
N VAL A 411 1.96 35.45 -15.37
CA VAL A 411 2.23 34.10 -15.85
C VAL A 411 1.51 33.09 -14.95
N LYS A 412 1.23 31.90 -15.49
CA LYS A 412 0.55 30.80 -14.78
C LYS A 412 1.54 29.69 -14.41
N GLU A 413 1.57 29.31 -13.14
CA GLU A 413 2.23 28.11 -12.66
C GLU A 413 1.20 26.99 -12.50
N TYR A 414 1.45 25.82 -13.10
CA TYR A 414 0.57 24.66 -12.99
C TYR A 414 1.15 23.67 -11.98
N VAL A 415 0.33 23.24 -11.03
CA VAL A 415 0.68 22.26 -9.99
C VAL A 415 -0.35 21.14 -10.02
N SER A 416 0.07 19.88 -10.06
CA SER A 416 -0.82 18.71 -10.03
C SER A 416 -0.35 17.63 -9.06
N ASP A 417 -1.31 16.80 -8.61
CA ASP A 417 -1.05 15.52 -7.94
C ASP A 417 -1.53 14.40 -8.86
N ASP A 418 -0.58 13.79 -9.56
CA ASP A 418 -0.85 12.81 -10.60
C ASP A 418 -1.48 11.53 -10.03
N GLU A 419 -1.12 11.11 -8.81
CA GLU A 419 -1.72 9.96 -8.13
C GLU A 419 -3.21 10.19 -7.83
N MET A 420 -3.56 11.39 -7.38
CA MET A 420 -4.95 11.77 -7.17
C MET A 420 -5.73 11.92 -8.48
N ILE A 421 -5.08 12.35 -9.56
CA ILE A 421 -5.70 12.44 -10.89
C ILE A 421 -6.00 11.04 -11.42
N ASP A 422 -5.05 10.11 -11.33
CA ASP A 422 -5.25 8.72 -11.74
C ASP A 422 -6.40 8.06 -10.97
N ARG A 423 -6.53 8.37 -9.68
CA ARG A 423 -7.56 7.77 -8.81
C ARG A 423 -8.95 8.40 -8.96
N TYR A 424 -9.03 9.72 -9.07
CA TYR A 424 -10.31 10.45 -8.97
C TYR A 424 -10.72 11.19 -10.25
N GLY A 425 -9.88 11.16 -11.29
CA GLY A 425 -10.01 11.99 -12.49
C GLY A 425 -9.55 13.43 -12.25
N TYR A 426 -9.30 14.16 -13.32
CA TYR A 426 -8.82 15.54 -13.27
C TYR A 426 -9.88 16.51 -12.71
N ASN A 427 -9.49 17.33 -11.73
CA ASN A 427 -10.31 18.36 -11.07
C ASN A 427 -9.46 19.60 -10.76
N GLU A 428 -9.59 20.64 -11.59
CA GLU A 428 -8.78 21.85 -11.52
C GLU A 428 -9.45 22.99 -10.73
N THR A 429 -8.65 23.78 -10.03
CA THR A 429 -9.02 25.11 -9.52
C THR A 429 -7.96 26.16 -9.88
N THR A 430 -8.32 27.44 -9.80
CA THR A 430 -7.42 28.57 -10.10
C THR A 430 -7.19 29.44 -8.88
N LEU A 431 -5.96 29.92 -8.68
CA LEU A 431 -5.58 30.82 -7.60
C LEU A 431 -4.83 32.04 -8.16
N GLU A 432 -5.15 33.24 -7.70
CA GLU A 432 -4.37 34.44 -7.99
C GLU A 432 -3.47 34.77 -6.78
N ALA A 433 -2.15 34.65 -6.96
CA ALA A 433 -1.19 34.89 -5.88
C ALA A 433 -0.91 36.40 -5.76
N PHE A 434 -1.67 37.08 -4.92
CA PHE A 434 -1.61 38.53 -4.74
C PHE A 434 -0.19 39.02 -4.41
N GLY A 435 0.38 39.87 -5.27
CA GLY A 435 1.71 40.46 -5.09
C GLY A 435 2.87 39.45 -5.11
N CYS A 436 2.65 38.24 -5.60
CA CYS A 436 3.67 37.21 -5.71
C CYS A 436 4.55 37.45 -6.95
N THR A 437 5.85 37.50 -6.74
CA THR A 437 6.85 37.68 -7.80
C THR A 437 7.91 36.58 -7.83
N SER A 438 7.62 35.45 -7.18
CA SER A 438 8.46 34.26 -7.19
C SER A 438 7.66 33.08 -7.71
N ARG A 439 8.27 32.35 -8.66
CA ARG A 439 7.75 31.08 -9.16
C ARG A 439 7.64 30.03 -8.06
N GLY A 440 8.62 29.95 -7.16
CA GLY A 440 8.64 28.99 -6.05
C GLY A 440 7.52 29.24 -5.05
N GLN A 441 7.30 30.51 -4.68
CA GLN A 441 6.18 30.91 -3.82
C GLN A 441 4.82 30.60 -4.47
N ALA A 442 4.67 30.84 -5.78
CA ALA A 442 3.46 30.47 -6.52
C ALA A 442 3.22 28.96 -6.54
N PHE A 443 4.27 28.17 -6.80
CA PHE A 443 4.21 26.71 -6.76
C PHE A 443 3.80 26.19 -5.37
N ARG A 444 4.42 26.71 -4.29
CA ARG A 444 4.08 26.34 -2.91
C ARG A 444 2.63 26.70 -2.56
N ALA A 445 2.12 27.83 -3.04
CA ALA A 445 0.71 28.19 -2.85
C ALA A 445 -0.24 27.19 -3.52
N GLY A 446 0.06 26.76 -4.76
CA GLY A 446 -0.71 25.73 -5.45
C GLY A 446 -0.65 24.37 -4.75
N LYS A 447 0.56 23.94 -4.36
CA LYS A 447 0.79 22.69 -3.64
C LYS A 447 0.09 22.67 -2.27
N TRP A 448 0.08 23.78 -1.55
CA TRP A 448 -0.63 23.90 -0.27
C TRP A 448 -2.13 23.63 -0.41
N LEU A 449 -2.73 24.19 -1.46
CA LEU A 449 -4.13 23.94 -1.78
C LEU A 449 -4.33 22.43 -2.00
N ILE A 450 -3.55 21.80 -2.89
CA ILE A 450 -3.69 20.38 -3.23
C ILE A 450 -3.54 19.50 -1.98
N GLU A 451 -2.53 19.74 -1.16
CA GLU A 451 -2.32 18.99 0.08
C GLU A 451 -3.48 19.17 1.07
N SER A 452 -4.07 20.36 1.14
CA SER A 452 -5.27 20.59 1.96
C SER A 452 -6.48 19.81 1.42
N ALA A 453 -6.68 19.77 0.10
CA ALA A 453 -7.72 18.96 -0.55
C ALA A 453 -7.51 17.45 -0.36
N LYS A 454 -6.24 17.00 -0.30
CA LYS A 454 -5.81 15.62 -0.11
C LYS A 454 -5.96 15.15 1.34
N ARG A 455 -5.52 15.96 2.30
CA ARG A 455 -5.36 15.56 3.72
C ARG A 455 -6.50 16.00 4.63
N GLU A 456 -7.10 17.16 4.39
CA GLU A 456 -8.05 17.79 5.34
C GLU A 456 -9.52 17.55 4.98
N THR A 457 -9.84 16.32 4.58
CA THR A 457 -11.07 15.97 3.86
C THR A 457 -12.35 15.91 4.70
N LYS A 458 -12.27 16.11 6.02
CA LYS A 458 -13.38 15.86 6.95
C LYS A 458 -13.64 17.08 7.83
N LYS A 459 -14.90 17.28 8.19
CA LYS A 459 -15.34 18.23 9.20
C LYS A 459 -16.02 17.47 10.32
N VAL A 460 -15.89 17.98 11.54
CA VAL A 460 -16.57 17.46 12.72
C VAL A 460 -17.35 18.59 13.39
N THR A 461 -18.52 18.25 13.89
CA THR A 461 -19.34 19.12 14.72
C THR A 461 -19.73 18.34 15.97
N PHE A 462 -19.56 18.96 17.12
CA PHE A 462 -19.89 18.39 18.42
C PHE A 462 -20.32 19.49 19.38
N ARG A 463 -21.01 19.10 20.47
CA ARG A 463 -21.52 20.03 21.47
C ARG A 463 -20.77 19.84 22.78
N MET A 464 -20.36 20.92 23.43
CA MET A 464 -19.67 20.88 24.72
C MET A 464 -20.32 21.87 25.69
N ALA A 465 -20.15 21.61 26.99
CA ALA A 465 -20.63 22.51 28.04
C ALA A 465 -19.67 23.71 28.21
N ARG A 466 -19.53 24.22 29.44
CA ARG A 466 -18.73 25.42 29.75
C ARG A 466 -17.25 25.33 29.35
N ASP A 467 -16.68 24.13 29.26
CA ASP A 467 -15.30 23.92 28.80
C ASP A 467 -15.06 24.44 27.36
N ALA A 468 -16.11 24.55 26.56
CA ALA A 468 -16.05 25.08 25.20
C ALA A 468 -15.70 26.57 25.10
N ILE A 469 -15.92 27.35 26.17
CA ILE A 469 -15.68 28.81 26.19
C ILE A 469 -14.20 29.13 25.93
N GLY A 470 -13.31 28.19 26.22
CA GLY A 470 -11.87 28.36 25.96
C GLY A 470 -11.48 28.27 24.49
N PHE A 471 -12.37 27.85 23.58
CA PHE A 471 -12.04 27.69 22.17
C PHE A 471 -12.17 28.99 21.40
N ILE A 472 -11.16 29.27 20.59
CA ILE A 472 -11.11 30.40 19.67
C ILE A 472 -11.02 29.82 18.24
N PRO A 473 -11.70 30.42 17.24
CA PRO A 473 -11.49 30.05 15.85
C PRO A 473 -10.01 30.07 15.50
N GLY A 474 -9.50 28.93 15.03
CA GLY A 474 -8.09 28.72 14.78
C GLY A 474 -7.42 27.66 15.65
N ASP A 475 -7.93 27.42 16.85
CA ASP A 475 -7.31 26.47 17.78
C ASP A 475 -7.23 25.07 17.17
N ILE A 476 -6.09 24.41 17.38
CA ILE A 476 -5.92 22.99 17.06
C ILE A 476 -6.33 22.17 18.28
N ILE A 477 -7.19 21.18 18.09
CA ILE A 477 -7.67 20.28 19.15
C ILE A 477 -7.38 18.82 18.78
N GLU A 478 -7.04 18.02 19.78
CA GLU A 478 -6.97 16.56 19.66
C GLU A 478 -8.36 15.96 19.82
N VAL A 479 -8.88 15.27 18.80
CA VAL A 479 -10.17 14.58 18.87
C VAL A 479 -9.93 13.08 18.89
N MET A 480 -10.41 12.43 19.96
CA MET A 480 -10.49 10.98 20.07
C MET A 480 -11.95 10.57 20.32
N ASP A 481 -12.66 10.31 19.23
CA ASP A 481 -14.00 9.74 19.26
C ASP A 481 -13.89 8.21 19.24
N ASN A 482 -14.25 7.57 20.36
CA ASN A 482 -14.23 6.12 20.53
C ASN A 482 -15.15 5.40 19.52
N ASN A 483 -16.27 6.01 19.12
CA ASN A 483 -17.18 5.43 18.13
C ASN A 483 -16.54 5.43 16.74
N TYR A 484 -15.91 6.55 16.34
CA TYR A 484 -15.16 6.62 15.10
C TYR A 484 -13.95 5.69 15.12
N ALA A 485 -13.19 5.64 16.22
CA ALA A 485 -11.98 4.84 16.37
C ALA A 485 -12.26 3.32 16.41
N ALA A 486 -13.49 2.89 16.69
CA ALA A 486 -13.89 1.50 16.96
C ALA A 486 -13.19 0.87 18.19
N THR A 487 -12.64 1.70 19.07
CA THR A 487 -12.00 1.29 20.33
C THR A 487 -12.03 2.43 21.33
N ARG A 488 -11.85 2.13 22.61
CA ARG A 488 -11.92 3.12 23.69
C ARG A 488 -10.53 3.66 24.04
N LEU A 489 -10.13 4.72 23.35
CA LEU A 489 -8.83 5.39 23.54
C LEU A 489 -8.94 6.79 24.15
N GLY A 490 -10.16 7.27 24.41
CA GLY A 490 -10.44 8.51 25.16
C GLY A 490 -11.44 8.27 26.29
N GLY A 491 -11.27 8.98 27.40
CA GLY A 491 -12.12 8.81 28.59
C GLY A 491 -11.74 9.74 29.73
N ARG A 492 -12.15 9.40 30.97
CA ARG A 492 -11.75 10.11 32.20
C ARG A 492 -10.77 9.32 33.06
N ILE A 493 -9.94 10.05 33.79
CA ILE A 493 -9.06 9.53 34.83
C ILE A 493 -9.90 9.31 36.08
N VAL A 494 -9.88 8.10 36.63
CA VAL A 494 -10.60 7.72 37.85
C VAL A 494 -9.76 7.99 39.09
N SER A 495 -8.47 7.64 39.04
CA SER A 495 -7.51 7.89 40.10
C SER A 495 -6.08 7.89 39.56
N HIS A 496 -5.15 8.48 40.28
CA HIS A 496 -3.73 8.47 39.92
C HIS A 496 -2.80 8.31 41.14
N SER A 497 -1.60 7.80 40.90
CA SER A 497 -0.49 7.73 41.87
C SER A 497 0.85 7.82 41.14
N GLY A 498 1.46 9.00 41.13
CA GLY A 498 2.70 9.25 40.39
C GLY A 498 2.53 8.96 38.90
N ALA A 499 3.30 8.01 38.37
CA ALA A 499 3.23 7.56 36.98
C ALA A 499 2.10 6.55 36.68
N VAL A 500 1.38 6.09 37.70
CA VAL A 500 0.28 5.12 37.55
C VAL A 500 -1.04 5.84 37.43
N ILE A 501 -1.71 5.71 36.30
CA ILE A 501 -2.99 6.35 35.97
C ILE A 501 -4.06 5.26 35.81
N THR A 502 -5.15 5.36 36.56
CA THR A 502 -6.31 4.47 36.42
C THR A 502 -7.39 5.16 35.61
N VAL A 503 -7.79 4.57 34.49
CA VAL A 503 -8.77 5.14 33.55
C VAL A 503 -10.18 4.55 33.76
N ASP A 504 -11.17 5.11 33.07
CA ASP A 504 -12.58 4.81 33.19
C ASP A 504 -13.04 3.52 32.48
N ALA A 505 -12.20 2.89 31.66
CA ALA A 505 -12.45 1.63 30.96
C ALA A 505 -11.18 0.76 30.82
N ASP A 506 -11.36 -0.52 30.49
CA ASP A 506 -10.24 -1.38 30.11
C ASP A 506 -9.75 -0.97 28.72
N VAL A 507 -8.43 -0.80 28.58
CA VAL A 507 -7.77 -0.40 27.32
C VAL A 507 -6.69 -1.39 26.88
N SER A 508 -6.53 -2.50 27.62
CA SER A 508 -5.40 -3.42 27.46
C SER A 508 -5.45 -4.28 26.18
N ASP A 509 -6.60 -4.31 25.49
CA ASP A 509 -6.75 -5.02 24.22
C ASP A 509 -5.98 -4.37 23.05
N VAL A 510 -5.80 -3.05 23.09
CA VAL A 510 -5.23 -2.26 21.98
C VAL A 510 -4.02 -1.43 22.41
N VAL A 511 -3.91 -1.09 23.70
CA VAL A 511 -2.85 -0.21 24.22
C VAL A 511 -1.70 -1.03 24.82
N GLY A 512 -0.49 -0.74 24.38
CA GLY A 512 0.74 -1.40 24.81
C GLY A 512 1.85 -0.45 25.27
N GLY A 513 2.99 -1.03 25.63
CA GLY A 513 4.20 -0.27 25.95
C GLY A 513 4.80 0.37 24.70
N GLY A 514 5.05 1.68 24.73
CA GLY A 514 5.53 2.47 23.57
C GLY A 514 4.49 3.46 23.03
N ASP A 515 3.21 3.20 23.27
CA ASP A 515 2.11 4.12 22.94
C ASP A 515 2.19 5.41 23.77
N THR A 516 1.38 6.41 23.42
CA THR A 516 1.41 7.73 24.08
C THR A 516 0.07 8.09 24.67
N MET A 517 0.08 8.67 25.88
CA MET A 517 -1.10 9.19 26.57
C MET A 517 -0.97 10.72 26.72
N SER A 518 -1.93 11.47 26.20
CA SER A 518 -2.09 12.91 26.42
C SER A 518 -2.84 13.16 27.73
N LEU A 519 -2.24 13.96 28.62
CA LEU A 519 -2.82 14.36 29.91
C LEU A 519 -2.79 15.87 30.07
N MET A 520 -3.82 16.43 30.71
CA MET A 520 -3.87 17.86 31.04
C MET A 520 -2.92 18.20 32.19
N GLY A 521 -2.05 19.18 31.98
CA GLY A 521 -1.13 19.75 32.96
C GLY A 521 -1.76 20.86 33.81
N ALA A 522 -0.99 21.35 34.79
CA ALA A 522 -1.42 22.41 35.72
C ALA A 522 -1.67 23.77 35.05
N ASP A 523 -1.08 23.98 33.87
CA ASP A 523 -1.26 25.15 33.01
C ASP A 523 -2.48 25.04 32.09
N GLY A 524 -3.25 23.94 32.19
CA GLY A 524 -4.42 23.67 31.35
C GLY A 524 -4.08 23.14 29.96
N LYS A 525 -2.80 22.92 29.64
CA LYS A 525 -2.36 22.38 28.35
C LYS A 525 -2.21 20.87 28.40
N PHE A 526 -2.37 20.19 27.27
CA PHE A 526 -2.14 18.75 27.19
C PHE A 526 -0.67 18.44 26.90
N SER A 527 -0.11 17.46 27.61
CA SER A 527 1.24 16.95 27.42
C SER A 527 1.21 15.46 27.15
N LYS A 528 2.06 14.98 26.24
CA LYS A 528 2.17 13.56 25.86
C LYS A 528 3.19 12.83 26.72
N PHE A 529 2.79 11.67 27.24
CA PHE A 529 3.64 10.78 28.03
C PHE A 529 3.69 9.40 27.39
N THR A 530 4.89 8.83 27.24
CA THR A 530 5.05 7.47 26.74
C THR A 530 4.60 6.45 27.79
N ILE A 531 3.81 5.47 27.35
CA ILE A 531 3.32 4.36 28.16
C ILE A 531 4.43 3.31 28.32
N GLY A 532 4.65 2.86 29.56
CA GLY A 532 5.56 1.78 29.89
C GLY A 532 4.87 0.42 29.86
N SER A 533 3.71 0.31 30.51
CA SER A 533 2.88 -0.90 30.54
C SER A 533 1.40 -0.59 30.79
N VAL A 534 0.54 -1.55 30.45
CA VAL A 534 -0.92 -1.50 30.67
C VAL A 534 -1.39 -2.82 31.28
N ALA A 535 -2.27 -2.74 32.26
CA ALA A 535 -2.96 -3.89 32.85
C ALA A 535 -4.42 -3.53 33.10
N GLY A 536 -5.31 -3.99 32.23
CA GLY A 536 -6.72 -3.64 32.26
C GLY A 536 -6.95 -2.13 32.14
N ARG A 537 -7.38 -1.53 33.26
CA ARG A 537 -7.68 -0.09 33.41
C ARG A 537 -6.49 0.73 33.94
N VAL A 538 -5.38 0.08 34.25
CA VAL A 538 -4.22 0.70 34.91
C VAL A 538 -3.10 0.89 33.89
N ILE A 539 -2.71 2.15 33.67
CA ILE A 539 -1.66 2.56 32.74
C ILE A 539 -0.47 3.05 33.56
N THR A 540 0.72 2.52 33.31
CA THR A 540 1.96 3.00 33.94
C THR A 540 2.78 3.76 32.91
N LEU A 541 2.97 5.07 33.13
CA LEU A 541 3.77 5.95 32.27
C LEU A 541 5.28 5.77 32.55
N ARG A 542 6.12 6.03 31.54
CA ARG A 542 7.59 5.98 31.69
C ARG A 542 8.13 7.14 32.53
N THR A 543 7.47 8.29 32.47
CA THR A 543 7.83 9.49 33.22
C THR A 543 6.61 9.95 34.02
N SER A 544 6.81 10.24 35.30
CA SER A 544 5.71 10.75 36.14
C SER A 544 5.30 12.15 35.66
N PRO A 545 4.00 12.39 35.40
CA PRO A 545 3.51 13.74 35.15
C PRO A 545 3.70 14.62 36.39
N ALA A 546 4.02 15.90 36.16
CA ALA A 546 4.20 16.87 37.24
C ALA A 546 2.89 17.19 37.96
N TRP A 547 1.76 17.06 37.26
CA TRP A 547 0.42 17.30 37.78
C TRP A 547 -0.62 16.45 37.03
N VAL A 548 -1.56 15.88 37.77
CA VAL A 548 -2.76 15.20 37.27
C VAL A 548 -3.89 15.48 38.25
N LYS A 549 -5.13 15.53 37.76
CA LYS A 549 -6.33 15.64 38.60
C LYS A 549 -7.35 14.58 38.24
N ASP A 550 -7.88 13.91 39.25
CA ASP A 550 -8.93 12.92 39.05
C ASP A 550 -10.17 13.57 38.44
N GLY A 551 -10.82 12.85 37.52
CA GLY A 551 -11.96 13.32 36.75
C GLY A 551 -11.61 14.12 35.49
N THR A 552 -10.35 14.47 35.25
CA THR A 552 -9.94 15.06 33.96
C THR A 552 -9.93 14.02 32.85
N ILE A 553 -9.92 14.46 31.60
CA ILE A 553 -9.91 13.56 30.45
C ILE A 553 -8.49 13.08 30.11
N PHE A 554 -8.42 12.00 29.34
CA PHE A 554 -7.20 11.52 28.71
C PHE A 554 -7.48 11.13 27.26
N VAL A 555 -6.41 11.07 26.47
CA VAL A 555 -6.41 10.52 25.12
C VAL A 555 -5.19 9.63 24.93
N ILE A 556 -5.34 8.50 24.25
CA ILE A 556 -4.25 7.57 23.92
C ILE A 556 -4.09 7.51 22.40
N SER A 557 -2.85 7.65 21.93
CA SER A 557 -2.46 7.36 20.55
C SER A 557 -1.63 6.08 20.54
N THR A 558 -2.04 5.11 19.73
CA THR A 558 -1.36 3.81 19.57
C THR A 558 -0.66 3.72 18.22
N GLY A 559 0.12 2.66 18.00
CA GLY A 559 0.68 2.36 16.67
C GLY A 559 -0.39 2.05 15.59
N GLU A 560 -1.57 1.59 15.99
CA GLU A 560 -2.66 1.22 15.05
C GLU A 560 -3.70 2.32 14.86
N VAL A 561 -3.91 3.17 15.89
CA VAL A 561 -4.89 4.24 15.90
C VAL A 561 -4.25 5.53 16.41
N ALA A 562 -4.08 6.48 15.50
CA ALA A 562 -3.58 7.81 15.80
C ALA A 562 -4.71 8.76 16.22
N THR A 563 -4.37 9.72 17.08
CA THR A 563 -5.25 10.84 17.42
C THR A 563 -5.44 11.78 16.24
N ARG A 564 -6.66 12.31 16.08
CA ARG A 564 -6.99 13.18 14.97
C ARG A 564 -6.89 14.62 15.42
N LEU A 565 -6.19 15.45 14.66
CA LEU A 565 -6.16 16.88 14.91
C LEU A 565 -7.24 17.58 14.11
N PHE A 566 -7.93 18.53 14.74
CA PHE A 566 -8.93 19.35 14.08
C PHE A 566 -8.68 20.82 14.40
N ARG A 567 -8.85 21.69 13.40
CA ARG A 567 -8.84 23.14 13.56
C ARG A 567 -10.25 23.65 13.78
N VAL A 568 -10.47 24.35 14.88
CA VAL A 568 -11.75 25.00 15.20
C VAL A 568 -12.02 26.09 14.18
N MET A 569 -13.18 26.03 13.51
CA MET A 569 -13.62 27.02 12.52
C MET A 569 -14.59 28.03 13.13
N GLY A 570 -15.35 27.62 14.14
CA GLY A 570 -16.34 28.47 14.78
C GLY A 570 -16.94 27.81 16.01
N VAL A 571 -17.30 28.66 16.97
CA VAL A 571 -17.97 28.31 18.22
C VAL A 571 -19.25 29.15 18.30
N SER A 572 -20.40 28.51 18.52
CA SER A 572 -21.68 29.20 18.68
C SER A 572 -22.41 28.67 19.92
N GLU A 573 -23.05 29.54 20.69
CA GLU A 573 -23.90 29.12 21.81
C GLU A 573 -25.27 28.66 21.30
N ASP A 574 -25.74 27.50 21.75
CA ASP A 574 -27.09 27.03 21.49
C ASP A 574 -28.03 27.59 22.57
N ASP A 575 -28.95 28.48 22.18
CA ASP A 575 -30.07 29.06 22.95
C ASP A 575 -30.02 28.88 24.47
N ASN A 576 -29.24 29.73 25.16
CA ASN A 576 -29.25 29.97 26.62
C ASN A 576 -29.02 28.77 27.56
N ASN A 577 -28.54 27.63 27.07
CA ASN A 577 -28.34 26.43 27.90
C ASN A 577 -26.90 26.20 28.36
N SER A 578 -25.99 27.18 28.21
CA SER A 578 -24.55 27.00 28.51
C SER A 578 -23.91 25.81 27.77
N VAL A 579 -24.45 25.47 26.60
CA VAL A 579 -23.94 24.45 25.68
C VAL A 579 -23.56 25.16 24.39
N TYR A 580 -22.36 24.85 23.91
CA TYR A 580 -21.77 25.45 22.73
C TYR A 580 -21.62 24.38 21.64
N SER A 581 -21.95 24.74 20.42
CA SER A 581 -21.69 23.97 19.21
C SER A 581 -20.34 24.39 18.64
N ILE A 582 -19.45 23.41 18.45
CA ILE A 582 -18.11 23.60 17.91
C ILE A 582 -18.08 22.96 16.53
N SER A 583 -17.65 23.73 15.53
CA SER A 583 -17.36 23.24 14.19
C SER A 583 -15.85 23.26 13.96
N ALA A 584 -15.31 22.14 13.47
CA ALA A 584 -13.88 22.02 13.23
C ALA A 584 -13.58 21.22 11.95
N THR A 585 -12.48 21.53 11.28
CA THR A 585 -12.02 20.84 10.06
C THR A 585 -10.78 20.02 10.38
N LEU A 586 -10.64 18.84 9.78
CA LEU A 586 -9.48 17.97 9.94
C LEU A 586 -8.20 18.77 9.64
N TYR A 587 -7.17 18.57 10.44
CA TYR A 587 -5.93 19.32 10.36
C TYR A 587 -4.74 18.36 10.30
N ASP A 588 -3.82 18.60 9.37
CA ASP A 588 -2.56 17.84 9.28
C ASP A 588 -1.37 18.78 9.52
N PRO A 589 -0.60 18.61 10.62
CA PRO A 589 0.52 19.48 10.95
C PRO A 589 1.71 19.30 9.99
N ASN A 590 1.76 18.20 9.24
CA ASN A 590 2.88 17.89 8.35
C ASN A 590 2.79 18.63 7.00
N LYS A 591 1.65 19.25 6.67
CA LYS A 591 1.46 19.98 5.40
C LYS A 591 2.57 20.98 5.11
N GLN A 592 3.06 21.69 6.14
CA GLN A 592 4.12 22.68 5.98
C GLN A 592 5.42 22.04 5.47
N ALA A 593 5.86 20.95 6.10
CA ALA A 593 7.07 20.24 5.69
C ALA A 593 6.92 19.59 4.32
N ILE A 594 5.72 19.08 3.97
CA ILE A 594 5.45 18.52 2.64
C ILE A 594 5.58 19.61 1.56
N VAL A 595 5.09 20.82 1.83
CA VAL A 595 5.10 21.92 0.86
C VAL A 595 6.47 22.59 0.77
N ASP A 596 7.12 22.88 1.91
CA ASP A 596 8.39 23.60 1.95
C ASP A 596 9.61 22.71 1.64
N GLU A 597 9.60 21.45 2.09
CA GLU A 597 10.78 20.56 2.06
C GLU A 597 10.58 19.35 1.14
N GLY A 598 9.38 19.16 0.59
CA GLY A 598 9.05 17.96 -0.19
C GLY A 598 9.04 16.68 0.65
N ALA A 599 8.93 16.80 1.98
CA ALA A 599 8.90 15.66 2.89
C ALA A 599 7.70 14.74 2.58
N VAL A 600 7.90 13.43 2.75
CA VAL A 600 6.85 12.42 2.54
C VAL A 600 6.40 11.89 3.89
N PHE A 601 5.13 12.13 4.22
CA PHE A 601 4.49 11.58 5.41
C PHE A 601 3.33 10.68 5.01
N GLU A 602 3.32 9.47 5.55
CA GLU A 602 2.15 8.59 5.48
C GLU A 602 1.00 9.19 6.29
N MET A 603 -0.23 9.03 5.80
CA MET A 603 -1.42 9.39 6.59
C MET A 603 -1.62 8.32 7.66
N PRO A 604 -1.53 8.65 8.95
CA PRO A 604 -1.68 7.66 10.00
C PRO A 604 -3.12 7.12 10.02
N THR A 605 -3.26 5.84 10.37
CA THR A 605 -4.58 5.20 10.52
C THR A 605 -5.27 5.78 11.76
N ASP A 606 -6.47 6.31 11.58
CA ASP A 606 -7.22 7.00 12.63
C ASP A 606 -8.43 6.21 13.17
N THR A 607 -8.56 4.95 12.75
CA THR A 607 -9.65 4.05 13.16
C THR A 607 -9.32 2.57 12.92
N LEU A 608 -9.82 1.69 13.79
CA LEU A 608 -9.85 0.24 13.53
C LEU A 608 -10.95 -0.16 12.53
N ASN A 609 -11.87 0.76 12.20
CA ASN A 609 -12.88 0.57 11.17
C ASN A 609 -12.24 0.60 9.77
N GLY A 610 -11.58 -0.49 9.39
CA GLY A 610 -11.01 -0.68 8.05
C GLY A 610 -11.94 -1.48 7.14
N TYR A 611 -12.03 -1.08 5.87
CA TYR A 611 -12.42 -2.02 4.82
C TYR A 611 -11.18 -2.86 4.51
N ARG A 612 -11.23 -4.17 4.76
CA ARG A 612 -10.29 -5.11 4.16
C ARG A 612 -11.02 -5.94 3.12
N VAL A 613 -10.38 -6.14 1.97
CA VAL A 613 -10.81 -7.21 1.08
C VAL A 613 -10.45 -8.50 1.79
N PRO A 614 -11.42 -9.37 2.10
CA PRO A 614 -11.14 -10.61 2.80
C PRO A 614 -10.21 -11.48 1.95
N ASN A 615 -9.32 -12.21 2.61
CA ASN A 615 -8.44 -13.14 1.93
C ASN A 615 -9.26 -14.26 1.27
N ILE A 616 -8.74 -14.80 0.17
CA ILE A 616 -9.32 -15.95 -0.49
C ILE A 616 -8.96 -17.20 0.33
N GLU A 617 -9.99 -17.89 0.81
CA GLU A 617 -9.92 -19.11 1.59
C GLU A 617 -10.44 -20.29 0.78
N ASN A 618 -10.00 -21.51 1.11
CA ASN A 618 -10.49 -22.74 0.48
C ASN A 618 -10.43 -22.75 -1.06
N LEU A 619 -9.47 -22.02 -1.66
CA LEU A 619 -9.24 -22.01 -3.09
C LEU A 619 -8.85 -23.43 -3.55
N ARG A 620 -9.65 -24.01 -4.41
CA ARG A 620 -9.46 -25.37 -4.92
C ARG A 620 -9.86 -25.47 -6.39
N ILE A 621 -9.23 -26.42 -7.08
CA ILE A 621 -9.56 -26.81 -8.45
C ILE A 621 -10.37 -28.10 -8.43
N ILE A 622 -11.43 -28.14 -9.22
CA ILE A 622 -12.31 -29.28 -9.41
C ILE A 622 -12.26 -29.64 -10.89
N ASN A 623 -11.80 -30.84 -11.23
CA ASN A 623 -11.92 -31.35 -12.59
C ASN A 623 -13.38 -31.71 -12.85
N THR A 624 -13.97 -31.03 -13.82
CA THR A 624 -15.32 -31.31 -14.28
C THR A 624 -15.20 -32.37 -15.36
N ASN A 625 -15.80 -33.55 -15.18
CA ASN A 625 -15.84 -34.60 -16.21
C ASN A 625 -16.75 -34.17 -17.38
N SER A 626 -16.35 -33.12 -18.08
CA SER A 626 -17.10 -32.41 -19.12
C SER A 626 -16.24 -32.26 -20.36
N GLU A 627 -16.87 -32.42 -21.53
CA GLU A 627 -16.21 -32.18 -22.82
C GLU A 627 -16.02 -30.69 -23.11
N THR A 628 -16.71 -29.80 -22.38
CA THR A 628 -16.68 -28.35 -22.59
C THR A 628 -15.96 -27.59 -21.48
N VAL A 629 -16.18 -27.96 -20.21
CA VAL A 629 -15.52 -27.34 -19.06
C VAL A 629 -14.29 -28.17 -18.71
N GLN A 630 -13.10 -27.58 -18.79
CA GLN A 630 -11.88 -28.31 -18.51
C GLN A 630 -11.71 -28.53 -17.00
N VAL A 631 -11.87 -27.45 -16.24
CA VAL A 631 -11.68 -27.39 -14.79
C VAL A 631 -12.49 -26.22 -14.22
N THR A 632 -12.96 -26.36 -12.98
CA THR A 632 -13.68 -25.32 -12.23
C THR A 632 -12.87 -24.95 -10.99
N ALA A 633 -12.57 -23.66 -10.80
CA ALA A 633 -12.04 -23.17 -9.53
C ALA A 633 -13.16 -22.69 -8.63
N THR A 634 -13.06 -22.95 -7.32
CA THR A 634 -13.99 -22.46 -6.30
C THR A 634 -13.21 -21.97 -5.09
N TRP A 635 -13.73 -20.96 -4.40
CA TRP A 635 -13.12 -20.40 -3.19
C TRP A 635 -14.17 -19.80 -2.26
N GLU A 636 -13.74 -19.40 -1.07
CA GLU A 636 -14.56 -18.78 -0.02
C GLU A 636 -13.85 -17.53 0.52
N THR A 637 -14.56 -16.73 1.33
CA THR A 637 -14.01 -15.58 2.05
C THR A 637 -14.65 -15.49 3.44
N ALA A 638 -13.85 -15.20 4.48
CA ALA A 638 -14.31 -15.14 5.87
C ALA A 638 -15.49 -14.17 6.14
N THR A 639 -15.64 -13.11 5.33
CA THR A 639 -16.73 -12.14 5.44
C THR A 639 -17.28 -11.75 4.07
N THR A 640 -18.60 -11.66 3.93
CA THR A 640 -19.25 -11.18 2.70
C THR A 640 -19.42 -9.66 2.78
N THR A 641 -18.40 -8.94 2.31
CA THR A 641 -18.51 -7.48 2.08
C THR A 641 -19.31 -7.23 0.80
N ARG A 642 -19.99 -6.08 0.70
CA ARG A 642 -20.74 -5.67 -0.51
C ARG A 642 -19.92 -5.85 -1.80
N LYS A 643 -20.57 -6.36 -2.87
CA LYS A 643 -20.10 -6.48 -4.27
C LYS A 643 -18.57 -6.59 -4.43
N LEU A 644 -18.05 -7.79 -4.21
CA LEU A 644 -16.66 -8.15 -4.53
C LEU A 644 -16.58 -8.66 -5.98
N MET A 645 -15.57 -8.20 -6.71
CA MET A 645 -15.13 -8.80 -7.97
C MET A 645 -13.87 -9.62 -7.69
N PHE A 646 -13.73 -10.78 -8.28
CA PHE A 646 -12.55 -11.64 -8.18
C PHE A 646 -11.75 -11.56 -9.46
N GLU A 647 -10.46 -11.27 -9.34
CA GLU A 647 -9.49 -11.33 -10.45
C GLU A 647 -8.79 -12.69 -10.40
N LEU A 648 -8.74 -13.38 -11.54
CA LEU A 648 -8.07 -14.67 -11.70
C LEU A 648 -6.91 -14.55 -12.69
N TYR A 649 -5.73 -15.03 -12.30
CA TYR A 649 -4.53 -15.06 -13.12
C TYR A 649 -4.02 -16.48 -13.25
N VAL A 650 -3.86 -16.96 -14.49
CA VAL A 650 -3.26 -18.27 -14.78
C VAL A 650 -1.80 -18.05 -15.16
N TYR A 651 -0.89 -18.60 -14.38
CA TYR A 651 0.55 -18.52 -14.60
C TYR A 651 1.08 -19.82 -15.22
N ASN A 652 2.04 -19.70 -16.14
CA ASN A 652 2.80 -20.85 -16.62
C ASN A 652 3.96 -21.21 -15.65
N SER A 653 4.74 -22.23 -16.00
CA SER A 653 5.88 -22.70 -15.19
C SER A 653 7.02 -21.69 -15.02
N SER A 654 7.09 -20.63 -15.84
CA SER A 654 8.06 -19.53 -15.69
C SER A 654 7.51 -18.36 -14.88
N GLY A 655 6.30 -18.47 -14.32
CA GLY A 655 5.63 -17.40 -13.57
C GLY A 655 5.01 -16.30 -14.43
N ALA A 656 4.94 -16.47 -15.76
CA ALA A 656 4.31 -15.51 -16.65
C ALA A 656 2.79 -15.76 -16.73
N VAL A 657 2.00 -14.69 -16.72
CA VAL A 657 0.54 -14.76 -16.91
C VAL A 657 0.23 -15.18 -18.34
N VAL A 658 -0.48 -16.29 -18.50
CA VAL A 658 -0.94 -16.83 -19.80
C VAL A 658 -2.44 -16.63 -20.04
N ALA A 659 -3.22 -16.40 -18.99
CA ALA A 659 -4.62 -16.02 -19.10
C ALA A 659 -5.07 -15.20 -17.87
N GLN A 660 -6.04 -14.31 -18.07
CA GLN A 660 -6.63 -13.47 -17.02
C GLN A 660 -8.15 -13.43 -17.17
N TYR A 661 -8.87 -13.53 -16.05
CA TYR A 661 -10.33 -13.52 -16.01
C TYR A 661 -10.85 -12.69 -14.83
N GLU A 662 -12.14 -12.32 -14.88
CA GLU A 662 -12.84 -11.68 -13.77
C GLU A 662 -14.21 -12.33 -13.54
N THR A 663 -14.66 -12.40 -12.28
CA THR A 663 -16.01 -12.88 -11.94
C THR A 663 -16.52 -12.26 -10.64
N ASP A 664 -17.83 -12.09 -10.50
CA ASP A 664 -18.49 -11.70 -9.24
C ASP A 664 -18.96 -12.91 -8.42
N GLN A 665 -18.72 -14.12 -8.91
CA GLN A 665 -19.08 -15.37 -8.26
C GLN A 665 -17.90 -15.95 -7.50
N PHE A 666 -18.16 -16.76 -6.46
CA PHE A 666 -17.16 -17.53 -5.71
C PHE A 666 -16.64 -18.78 -6.47
N ARG A 667 -16.76 -18.77 -7.79
CA ARG A 667 -16.37 -19.85 -8.69
C ARG A 667 -16.07 -19.33 -10.09
N TYR A 668 -15.20 -20.03 -10.81
CA TYR A 668 -14.92 -19.78 -12.21
C TYR A 668 -14.70 -21.09 -12.98
N GLU A 669 -15.25 -21.19 -14.18
CA GLU A 669 -15.09 -22.34 -15.08
C GLU A 669 -14.11 -21.98 -16.21
N PHE A 670 -13.09 -22.80 -16.41
CA PHE A 670 -12.06 -22.58 -17.41
C PHE A 670 -12.37 -23.34 -18.71
N TYR A 671 -12.11 -22.64 -19.82
CA TYR A 671 -12.38 -23.10 -21.18
C TYR A 671 -11.17 -22.77 -22.07
N GLY A 672 -10.80 -23.67 -22.98
CA GLY A 672 -9.83 -23.40 -24.05
C GLY A 672 -8.36 -23.19 -23.63
N LEU A 673 -7.97 -23.60 -22.42
CA LEU A 673 -6.57 -23.65 -22.01
C LEU A 673 -5.88 -24.89 -22.60
N ASN A 674 -4.61 -24.77 -23.00
CA ASN A 674 -3.85 -25.92 -23.50
C ASN A 674 -3.56 -26.95 -22.39
N ALA A 675 -3.31 -28.21 -22.76
CA ALA A 675 -2.87 -29.21 -21.80
C ALA A 675 -1.50 -28.82 -21.21
N GLY A 676 -1.38 -28.86 -19.89
CA GLY A 676 -0.19 -28.42 -19.18
C GLY A 676 -0.40 -28.18 -17.69
N SER A 677 0.69 -27.84 -16.99
CA SER A 677 0.69 -27.46 -15.58
C SER A 677 0.79 -25.95 -15.43
N TYR A 678 -0.12 -25.38 -14.66
CA TYR A 678 -0.26 -23.95 -14.40
C TYR A 678 -0.39 -23.69 -12.90
N THR A 679 -0.29 -22.42 -12.52
CA THR A 679 -0.69 -21.93 -11.19
C THR A 679 -1.84 -20.97 -11.38
N LEU A 680 -2.93 -21.13 -10.64
CA LEU A 680 -4.04 -20.19 -10.60
C LEU A 680 -3.90 -19.29 -9.38
N GLY A 681 -3.77 -17.98 -9.59
CA GLY A 681 -3.91 -16.96 -8.54
C GLY A 681 -5.30 -16.33 -8.55
N VAL A 682 -5.91 -16.22 -7.37
CA VAL A 682 -7.20 -15.54 -7.18
C VAL A 682 -7.07 -14.48 -6.10
N ARG A 683 -7.61 -13.28 -6.35
CA ARG A 683 -7.73 -12.20 -5.35
C ARG A 683 -9.05 -11.46 -5.48
N GLY A 684 -9.55 -10.95 -4.36
CA GLY A 684 -10.71 -10.06 -4.36
C GLY A 684 -10.33 -8.62 -4.72
N ARG A 685 -11.28 -7.89 -5.31
CA ARG A 685 -11.26 -6.45 -5.58
C ARG A 685 -12.61 -5.86 -5.19
N ASN A 686 -12.60 -4.78 -4.41
CA ASN A 686 -13.84 -4.06 -4.06
C ASN A 686 -14.20 -2.95 -5.07
N GLU A 687 -15.37 -2.34 -4.91
CA GLU A 687 -15.85 -1.23 -5.78
C GLU A 687 -14.89 -0.02 -5.82
N ASN A 688 -14.06 0.17 -4.80
CA ASN A 688 -13.08 1.25 -4.71
C ASN A 688 -11.71 0.89 -5.32
N GLY A 689 -11.60 -0.28 -5.97
CA GLY A 689 -10.37 -0.75 -6.63
C GLY A 689 -9.31 -1.32 -5.69
N MET A 690 -9.57 -1.40 -4.38
CA MET A 690 -8.67 -2.01 -3.42
C MET A 690 -8.62 -3.52 -3.66
N LYS A 691 -7.41 -4.08 -3.74
CA LYS A 691 -7.16 -5.51 -3.98
C LYS A 691 -6.74 -6.22 -2.70
N GLY A 692 -7.24 -7.43 -2.52
CA GLY A 692 -6.81 -8.33 -1.46
C GLY A 692 -5.51 -9.05 -1.81
N ALA A 693 -5.00 -9.82 -0.86
CA ALA A 693 -3.90 -10.74 -1.11
C ALA A 693 -4.31 -11.80 -2.14
N GLU A 694 -3.36 -12.20 -2.98
CA GLU A 694 -3.55 -13.28 -3.95
C GLU A 694 -3.27 -14.63 -3.31
N THR A 695 -4.24 -15.53 -3.40
CA THR A 695 -4.07 -16.94 -3.02
C THR A 695 -3.84 -17.75 -4.29
N GLN A 696 -2.82 -18.61 -4.27
CA GLN A 696 -2.43 -19.42 -5.42
C GLN A 696 -2.67 -20.92 -5.18
N VAL A 697 -3.06 -21.64 -6.23
CA VAL A 697 -3.23 -23.10 -6.24
C VAL A 697 -2.72 -23.69 -7.56
N SER A 698 -2.22 -24.92 -7.53
CA SER A 698 -1.85 -25.64 -8.76
C SER A 698 -3.07 -25.93 -9.63
N LEU A 699 -2.97 -25.66 -10.92
CA LEU A 699 -3.99 -25.89 -11.95
C LEU A 699 -3.39 -26.80 -13.03
N VAL A 700 -3.80 -28.06 -13.07
CA VAL A 700 -3.29 -29.03 -14.06
C VAL A 700 -4.40 -29.40 -15.04
N ILE A 701 -4.11 -29.33 -16.33
CA ILE A 701 -5.02 -29.71 -17.41
C ILE A 701 -4.35 -30.86 -18.17
N GLY A 702 -4.68 -32.12 -17.83
CA GLY A 702 -4.08 -33.31 -18.45
C GLY A 702 -4.16 -34.60 -17.61
N ALA A 703 -3.48 -35.66 -18.08
CA ALA A 703 -3.36 -36.94 -17.38
C ALA A 703 -2.61 -36.78 -16.04
N PRO A 704 -2.97 -37.55 -14.99
CA PRO A 704 -2.44 -37.35 -13.66
C PRO A 704 -1.01 -37.92 -13.52
N SER A 705 -0.23 -37.39 -12.57
CA SER A 705 1.09 -37.92 -12.22
C SER A 705 0.99 -39.32 -11.60
N ALA A 706 1.98 -40.17 -11.85
CA ALA A 706 2.08 -41.47 -11.19
C ALA A 706 2.22 -41.32 -9.66
N PRO A 707 1.86 -42.35 -8.87
CA PRO A 707 2.16 -42.39 -7.45
C PRO A 707 3.65 -42.08 -7.20
N SER A 708 3.96 -41.33 -6.16
CA SER A 708 5.36 -41.05 -5.82
C SER A 708 6.07 -42.30 -5.31
N PHE A 709 5.36 -43.10 -4.53
CA PHE A 709 5.71 -44.47 -4.17
C PHE A 709 4.45 -45.22 -3.74
N VAL A 710 4.56 -46.53 -3.55
CA VAL A 710 3.49 -47.37 -3.02
C VAL A 710 3.99 -47.98 -1.71
N GLN A 711 3.26 -47.71 -0.63
CA GLN A 711 3.59 -48.21 0.70
C GLN A 711 3.04 -49.63 0.87
N TRP A 712 3.91 -50.56 1.24
CA TRP A 712 3.56 -51.93 1.60
C TRP A 712 3.54 -52.07 3.12
N ASN A 713 2.36 -52.26 3.71
CA ASN A 713 2.17 -52.45 5.14
C ASN A 713 1.94 -53.94 5.44
N PRO A 714 2.93 -54.66 6.03
CA PRO A 714 2.80 -56.08 6.30
C PRO A 714 1.76 -56.38 7.40
N GLY A 715 0.85 -57.30 7.14
CA GLY A 715 -0.09 -57.88 8.11
C GLY A 715 0.13 -59.39 8.29
N ILE A 716 -0.55 -60.01 9.25
CA ILE A 716 -0.45 -61.47 9.48
C ILE A 716 -1.11 -62.19 8.29
N PHE A 717 -0.31 -62.93 7.50
CA PHE A 717 -0.71 -63.55 6.23
C PHE A 717 -1.41 -62.60 5.24
N SER A 718 -1.14 -61.30 5.35
CA SER A 718 -1.78 -60.24 4.56
C SER A 718 -0.84 -59.04 4.35
N ALA A 719 -1.23 -58.11 3.50
CA ALA A 719 -0.57 -56.82 3.38
C ALA A 719 -1.52 -55.74 2.85
N ASP A 720 -1.45 -54.53 3.41
CA ASP A 720 -2.16 -53.36 2.91
C ASP A 720 -1.27 -52.52 1.99
N ILE A 721 -1.78 -52.21 0.81
CA ILE A 721 -1.08 -51.53 -0.27
C ILE A 721 -1.68 -50.13 -0.43
N VAL A 722 -0.90 -49.12 -0.06
CA VAL A 722 -1.35 -47.72 0.00
C VAL A 722 -0.51 -46.86 -0.95
N PRO A 723 -1.06 -46.35 -2.06
CA PRO A 723 -0.36 -45.43 -2.96
C PRO A 723 -0.19 -44.06 -2.29
N VAL A 724 1.01 -43.48 -2.39
CA VAL A 724 1.33 -42.16 -1.80
C VAL A 724 1.65 -41.15 -2.90
N MET A 725 1.02 -39.99 -2.84
CA MET A 725 1.24 -38.86 -3.75
C MET A 725 2.00 -37.73 -3.03
N ASN A 726 3.02 -37.17 -3.66
CA ASN A 726 3.73 -35.96 -3.21
C ASN A 726 3.00 -34.66 -3.59
N VAL A 727 1.94 -34.76 -4.39
CA VAL A 727 1.04 -33.67 -4.77
C VAL A 727 -0.38 -34.04 -4.34
N THR A 728 -1.19 -33.06 -3.97
CA THR A 728 -2.59 -33.30 -3.61
C THR A 728 -3.32 -33.90 -4.81
N ALA A 729 -3.75 -35.16 -4.70
CA ALA A 729 -4.56 -35.80 -5.73
C ALA A 729 -5.88 -35.05 -5.88
N THR A 730 -6.28 -34.75 -7.12
CA THR A 730 -7.59 -34.17 -7.40
C THR A 730 -8.68 -35.20 -7.08
N THR A 731 -9.89 -34.75 -6.73
CA THR A 731 -10.99 -35.62 -6.26
C THR A 731 -11.46 -36.67 -7.28
N ASP A 732 -11.08 -36.53 -8.55
CA ASP A 732 -11.35 -37.42 -9.67
C ASP A 732 -10.19 -38.40 -9.99
N THR A 733 -9.07 -38.32 -9.27
CA THR A 733 -7.95 -39.26 -9.43
C THR A 733 -8.25 -40.59 -8.75
N SER A 734 -8.24 -41.68 -9.51
CA SER A 734 -8.38 -43.06 -9.01
C SER A 734 -7.10 -43.87 -9.19
N PHE A 735 -6.85 -44.87 -8.34
CA PHE A 735 -5.71 -45.77 -8.48
C PHE A 735 -6.13 -47.13 -9.04
N GLU A 736 -5.38 -47.64 -10.01
CA GLU A 736 -5.54 -49.00 -10.56
C GLU A 736 -4.49 -49.93 -9.96
N PHE A 737 -4.93 -51.08 -9.46
CA PHE A 737 -4.11 -52.06 -8.75
C PHE A 737 -3.92 -53.34 -9.57
N TRP A 738 -2.66 -53.77 -9.73
CA TRP A 738 -2.27 -54.93 -10.55
C TRP A 738 -1.27 -55.82 -9.80
N TYR A 739 -1.46 -57.14 -9.82
CA TYR A 739 -0.72 -58.09 -8.97
C TYR A 739 -0.15 -59.28 -9.74
N THR A 740 1.09 -59.68 -9.43
CA THR A 740 1.78 -60.80 -10.10
C THR A 740 2.20 -61.94 -9.17
N GLY A 741 1.89 -61.84 -7.87
CA GLY A 741 2.27 -62.89 -6.93
C GLY A 741 3.76 -62.86 -6.61
N GLU A 742 4.38 -64.04 -6.60
CA GLU A 742 5.76 -64.28 -6.15
C GLU A 742 6.81 -63.95 -7.22
N THR A 743 6.39 -63.69 -8.47
CA THR A 743 7.27 -63.40 -9.60
C THR A 743 7.07 -61.97 -10.08
N ALA A 744 8.16 -61.21 -10.20
CA ALA A 744 8.13 -59.85 -10.73
C ALA A 744 7.91 -59.85 -12.26
N VAL A 745 7.26 -58.80 -12.78
CA VAL A 745 7.16 -58.54 -14.22
C VAL A 745 8.54 -58.18 -14.76
N THR A 746 8.88 -58.70 -15.94
CA THR A 746 10.22 -58.47 -16.53
C THR A 746 10.44 -57.05 -17.07
N ASN A 747 9.36 -56.37 -17.50
CA ASN A 747 9.36 -54.97 -17.91
C ASN A 747 8.05 -54.29 -17.52
N ILE A 748 8.14 -53.11 -16.91
CA ILE A 748 6.98 -52.36 -16.41
C ILE A 748 5.96 -51.99 -17.51
N GLY A 749 6.36 -51.99 -18.78
CA GLY A 749 5.45 -51.82 -19.93
C GLY A 749 4.52 -53.02 -20.20
N ASN A 750 4.83 -54.20 -19.66
CA ASN A 750 4.05 -55.43 -19.85
C ASN A 750 3.09 -55.72 -18.69
N VAL A 751 2.97 -54.83 -17.70
CA VAL A 751 2.12 -55.05 -16.51
C VAL A 751 0.68 -55.38 -16.92
N GLU A 752 0.13 -54.73 -17.94
CA GLU A 752 -1.24 -55.01 -18.39
C GLU A 752 -1.43 -56.41 -18.99
N THR A 753 -0.35 -57.08 -19.38
CA THR A 753 -0.37 -58.42 -19.98
C THR A 753 0.13 -59.53 -19.04
N GLU A 754 1.05 -59.20 -18.12
CA GLU A 754 1.69 -60.16 -17.20
C GLU A 754 1.09 -60.11 -15.78
N ALA A 755 0.35 -59.06 -15.42
CA ALA A 755 -0.27 -58.89 -14.10
C ALA A 755 -1.79 -59.00 -14.10
N GLN A 756 -2.33 -59.54 -13.01
CA GLN A 756 -3.77 -59.60 -12.79
C GLN A 756 -4.29 -58.23 -12.33
N PHE A 757 -5.24 -57.66 -13.06
CA PHE A 757 -5.97 -56.48 -12.62
C PHE A 757 -6.88 -56.82 -11.44
N LEU A 758 -6.70 -56.15 -10.30
CA LEU A 758 -7.49 -56.37 -9.10
C LEU A 758 -8.70 -55.43 -9.03
N GLY A 759 -8.53 -54.17 -9.42
CA GLY A 759 -9.61 -53.18 -9.40
C GLY A 759 -9.13 -51.74 -9.23
N ARG A 760 -10.10 -50.85 -8.98
CA ARG A 760 -9.86 -49.43 -8.67
C ARG A 760 -10.28 -49.13 -7.25
N ALA A 761 -9.37 -48.55 -6.47
CA ALA A 761 -9.61 -48.19 -5.06
C ALA A 761 -8.65 -47.08 -4.60
N SER A 762 -8.77 -46.63 -3.36
CA SER A 762 -7.76 -45.78 -2.71
C SER A 762 -6.64 -46.60 -2.05
N GLN A 763 -6.92 -47.85 -1.69
CA GLN A 763 -5.99 -48.83 -1.12
C GLN A 763 -6.44 -50.24 -1.50
N TRP A 764 -5.53 -51.22 -1.39
CA TRP A 764 -5.86 -52.63 -1.63
C TRP A 764 -5.27 -53.53 -0.54
N THR A 765 -6.04 -54.51 -0.07
CA THR A 765 -5.55 -55.51 0.89
C THR A 765 -5.36 -56.85 0.20
N LEU A 766 -4.16 -57.42 0.33
CA LEU A 766 -3.85 -58.78 -0.09
C LEU A 766 -4.00 -59.73 1.09
N HIS A 767 -4.60 -60.90 0.85
CA HIS A 767 -4.80 -61.95 1.86
C HIS A 767 -4.16 -63.26 1.41
N GLY A 768 -3.94 -64.19 2.34
CA GLY A 768 -3.38 -65.52 2.05
C GLY A 768 -1.90 -65.50 1.66
N LEU A 769 -1.18 -64.45 2.06
CA LEU A 769 0.24 -64.33 1.80
C LEU A 769 1.03 -65.33 2.66
N LYS A 770 2.04 -65.96 2.08
CA LYS A 770 2.94 -66.86 2.81
C LYS A 770 3.91 -66.06 3.68
N ALA A 771 4.24 -66.63 4.83
CA ALA A 771 5.35 -66.13 5.65
C ALA A 771 6.66 -66.19 4.86
N ASP A 772 7.52 -65.19 5.09
CA ASP A 772 8.85 -65.03 4.47
C ASP A 772 8.90 -65.01 2.92
N THR A 773 7.76 -64.85 2.25
CA THR A 773 7.67 -64.82 0.78
C THR A 773 7.46 -63.39 0.28
N THR A 774 8.26 -62.99 -0.72
CA THR A 774 8.14 -61.66 -1.35
C THR A 774 7.10 -61.70 -2.46
N TYR A 775 6.24 -60.69 -2.48
CA TYR A 775 5.19 -60.50 -3.48
C TYR A 775 5.34 -59.16 -4.20
N TYR A 776 4.85 -59.08 -5.44
CA TYR A 776 4.99 -57.91 -6.32
C TYR A 776 3.63 -57.34 -6.75
N MET A 777 3.54 -56.02 -6.78
CA MET A 777 2.35 -55.24 -7.10
C MET A 777 2.70 -53.99 -7.92
N TYR A 778 1.79 -53.56 -8.79
CA TYR A 778 1.96 -52.41 -9.67
C TYR A 778 0.74 -51.49 -9.58
N VAL A 779 0.98 -50.19 -9.38
CA VAL A 779 -0.08 -49.19 -9.21
C VAL A 779 0.13 -48.02 -10.16
N ARG A 780 -0.95 -47.51 -10.76
CA ARG A 780 -0.96 -46.26 -11.54
C ARG A 780 -2.17 -45.41 -11.22
N THR A 781 -2.11 -44.11 -11.52
CA THR A 781 -3.24 -43.18 -11.38
C THR A 781 -4.02 -43.05 -12.69
N LYS A 782 -5.29 -42.67 -12.58
CA LYS A 782 -6.21 -42.47 -13.69
C LYS A 782 -7.21 -41.36 -13.41
N ASN A 783 -7.45 -40.49 -14.39
CA ASN A 783 -8.56 -39.51 -14.43
C ASN A 783 -9.26 -39.55 -15.80
N ALA A 784 -10.17 -38.62 -16.07
CA ALA A 784 -10.89 -38.54 -17.35
C ALA A 784 -9.99 -38.21 -18.57
N PHE A 785 -8.80 -37.63 -18.34
CA PHE A 785 -7.86 -37.22 -19.38
C PHE A 785 -6.78 -38.27 -19.69
N GLY A 786 -6.63 -39.33 -18.88
CA GLY A 786 -5.69 -40.42 -19.15
C GLY A 786 -5.22 -41.20 -17.93
N VAL A 787 -4.14 -41.97 -18.11
CA VAL A 787 -3.47 -42.80 -17.09
C VAL A 787 -2.00 -42.41 -16.94
N SER A 788 -1.43 -42.62 -15.75
CA SER A 788 0.01 -42.47 -15.52
C SER A 788 0.80 -43.73 -15.89
N ALA A 789 2.14 -43.64 -15.80
CA ALA A 789 3.01 -44.81 -15.73
C ALA A 789 2.75 -45.63 -14.44
N PHE A 790 3.11 -46.91 -14.47
CA PHE A 790 3.07 -47.81 -13.31
C PHE A 790 4.21 -47.57 -12.34
N VAL A 791 3.94 -47.84 -11.06
CA VAL A 791 4.91 -47.85 -9.95
C VAL A 791 4.90 -49.24 -9.33
N GLU A 792 6.05 -49.89 -9.26
CA GLU A 792 6.23 -51.20 -8.64
C GLU A 792 6.35 -51.08 -7.12
N ALA A 793 5.72 -52.01 -6.41
CA ALA A 793 5.83 -52.25 -4.99
C ALA A 793 6.15 -53.72 -4.75
N SER A 794 7.02 -54.02 -3.78
CA SER A 794 7.24 -55.39 -3.33
C SER A 794 7.36 -55.46 -1.82
N GLY A 795 6.94 -56.59 -1.24
CA GLY A 795 6.99 -56.79 0.20
C GLY A 795 6.57 -58.18 0.64
N LYS A 796 6.66 -58.43 1.95
CA LYS A 796 6.32 -59.69 2.60
C LYS A 796 5.13 -59.50 3.55
N ALA A 797 4.50 -60.59 3.96
CA ALA A 797 3.63 -60.58 5.13
C ALA A 797 4.43 -60.31 6.42
N SER A 798 3.74 -60.00 7.51
CA SER A 798 4.35 -59.78 8.84
C SER A 798 5.25 -60.95 9.26
N ALA A 799 6.29 -60.66 10.02
CA ALA A 799 7.17 -61.66 10.63
C ALA A 799 6.83 -61.94 12.11
N ASP A 800 5.70 -61.44 12.61
CA ASP A 800 5.23 -61.62 13.99
C ASP A 800 4.76 -63.05 14.25
N ILE A 801 5.69 -63.90 14.71
CA ILE A 801 5.42 -65.32 15.01
C ILE A 801 4.40 -65.49 16.15
N PRO A 802 4.50 -64.80 17.31
CA PRO A 802 3.45 -64.85 18.33
C PRO A 802 2.06 -64.49 17.79
N GLY A 803 1.93 -63.39 17.04
CA GLY A 803 0.66 -63.02 16.42
C GLY A 803 0.15 -64.05 15.41
N MET A 804 1.04 -64.67 14.64
CA MET A 804 0.68 -65.78 13.75
C MET A 804 0.16 -67.00 14.51
N LEU A 805 0.79 -67.35 15.63
CA LEU A 805 0.35 -68.47 16.48
C LEU A 805 -1.02 -68.17 17.09
N ASP A 806 -1.24 -66.95 17.58
CA ASP A 806 -2.54 -66.53 18.11
C ASP A 806 -3.62 -66.55 17.01
N TYR A 807 -3.31 -66.06 15.82
CA TYR A 807 -4.22 -66.10 14.67
C TYR A 807 -4.58 -67.54 14.26
N ILE A 808 -3.60 -68.46 14.26
CA ILE A 808 -3.83 -69.88 13.96
C ILE A 808 -4.62 -70.55 15.08
N ASP A 809 -4.29 -70.31 16.35
CA ASP A 809 -5.01 -70.85 17.51
C ASP A 809 -6.47 -70.37 17.53
N GLU A 810 -6.70 -69.08 17.28
CA GLU A 810 -8.05 -68.51 17.16
C GLU A 810 -8.82 -69.12 15.98
N ALA A 811 -8.19 -69.25 14.80
CA ALA A 811 -8.82 -69.89 13.66
C ALA A 811 -9.17 -71.36 13.92
N VAL A 812 -8.31 -72.10 14.64
CA VAL A 812 -8.59 -73.49 15.05
C VAL A 812 -9.69 -73.54 16.11
N ARG A 813 -9.65 -72.68 17.14
CA ARG A 813 -10.67 -72.63 18.20
C ARG A 813 -12.06 -72.29 17.69
N ASN A 814 -12.14 -71.46 16.65
CA ASN A 814 -13.40 -71.09 16.01
C ASN A 814 -13.90 -72.11 14.97
N SER A 815 -13.18 -73.24 14.76
CA SER A 815 -13.62 -74.29 13.84
C SER A 815 -14.68 -75.20 14.48
N GLU A 816 -15.60 -75.72 13.67
CA GLU A 816 -16.62 -76.66 14.16
C GLU A 816 -15.97 -77.95 14.70
N ALA A 817 -14.84 -78.35 14.12
CA ALA A 817 -14.04 -79.48 14.59
C ALA A 817 -13.51 -79.26 16.02
N PHE A 818 -13.05 -78.05 16.37
CA PHE A 818 -12.60 -77.75 17.73
C PHE A 818 -13.77 -77.63 18.70
N ASP A 819 -14.88 -77.01 18.28
CA ASP A 819 -16.11 -76.95 19.09
C ASP A 819 -16.58 -78.35 19.48
N ARG A 820 -16.54 -79.31 18.56
CA ARG A 820 -16.94 -80.70 18.85
C ARG A 820 -15.94 -81.47 19.70
N LEU A 821 -14.64 -81.19 19.56
CA LEU A 821 -13.62 -81.77 20.43
C LEU A 821 -13.70 -81.21 21.86
N SER A 822 -13.96 -79.91 21.98
CA SER A 822 -13.99 -79.17 23.25
C SER A 822 -15.34 -79.21 23.98
N ALA A 823 -16.42 -79.57 23.28
CA ALA A 823 -17.74 -79.75 23.87
C ALA A 823 -17.63 -80.58 25.16
N GLN A 824 -17.94 -79.95 26.29
CA GLN A 824 -18.03 -80.62 27.58
C GLN A 824 -19.30 -81.46 27.59
N ILE A 825 -19.17 -82.68 27.09
CA ILE A 825 -20.29 -83.60 26.96
C ILE A 825 -20.53 -84.27 28.33
N ASP A 826 -21.13 -83.54 29.27
CA ASP A 826 -21.99 -84.13 30.30
C ASP A 826 -23.27 -84.61 29.59
N THR A 827 -23.13 -85.69 28.81
CA THR A 827 -24.25 -86.27 28.07
C THR A 827 -25.22 -86.84 29.07
N ASN A 828 -26.35 -86.15 29.24
CA ASN A 828 -27.52 -86.84 29.73
C ASN A 828 -28.04 -87.69 28.57
N LEU A 829 -27.65 -88.96 28.55
CA LEU A 829 -28.03 -89.91 27.52
C LEU A 829 -29.56 -89.97 27.33
N ASP A 830 -30.32 -89.75 28.40
CA ASP A 830 -31.78 -89.74 28.34
C ASP A 830 -32.30 -88.48 27.63
N ALA A 831 -31.67 -87.31 27.82
CA ALA A 831 -32.00 -86.09 27.08
C ALA A 831 -31.64 -86.16 25.58
N VAL A 832 -30.55 -86.86 25.24
CA VAL A 832 -30.17 -87.09 23.84
C VAL A 832 -31.17 -88.02 23.14
N ILE A 833 -31.62 -89.07 23.84
CA ILE A 833 -32.67 -89.95 23.33
C ILE A 833 -34.00 -89.20 23.18
N GLU A 834 -34.38 -88.34 24.13
CA GLU A 834 -35.60 -87.52 24.03
C GLU A 834 -35.57 -86.53 22.86
N ASN A 835 -34.44 -85.84 22.65
CA ASN A 835 -34.25 -84.97 21.49
C ASN A 835 -34.26 -85.76 20.17
N ALA A 836 -33.65 -86.95 20.14
CA ALA A 836 -33.65 -87.81 18.97
C ALA A 836 -35.06 -88.30 18.60
N ILE A 837 -35.89 -88.64 19.59
CA ILE A 837 -37.31 -88.97 19.41
C ILE A 837 -38.09 -87.76 18.86
N SER A 838 -37.79 -86.56 19.36
CA SER A 838 -38.44 -85.32 18.91
C SER A 838 -38.09 -84.94 17.47
N ASN A 839 -36.94 -85.40 16.97
CA ASN A 839 -36.42 -85.14 15.62
C ASN A 839 -36.60 -86.32 14.63
N ASP A 840 -37.42 -87.34 14.98
CA ASP A 840 -37.70 -88.54 14.16
C ASP A 840 -36.44 -89.32 13.73
N ALA A 841 -35.40 -89.34 14.58
CA ALA A 841 -34.14 -90.05 14.30
C ALA A 841 -34.25 -91.57 14.54
N ASP A 842 -33.47 -92.38 13.83
CA ASP A 842 -33.39 -93.83 14.05
C ASP A 842 -32.52 -94.15 15.27
N ILE A 843 -33.09 -94.88 16.25
CA ILE A 843 -32.43 -95.16 17.54
C ILE A 843 -32.30 -96.68 17.74
N GLN A 844 -31.06 -97.16 17.88
CA GLN A 844 -30.76 -98.53 18.31
C GLN A 844 -30.17 -98.53 19.72
N ARG A 845 -30.88 -99.11 20.68
CA ARG A 845 -30.43 -99.23 22.07
C ARG A 845 -30.38 -100.69 22.50
N ARG A 846 -29.24 -101.13 23.03
CA ARG A 846 -29.06 -102.44 23.69
C ARG A 846 -28.49 -102.23 25.09
N ARG A 847 -29.10 -102.86 26.10
CA ARG A 847 -28.67 -102.74 27.50
C ARG A 847 -28.75 -104.10 28.19
N ILE A 848 -27.72 -104.43 28.97
CA ILE A 848 -27.69 -105.58 29.88
C ILE A 848 -27.26 -105.05 31.25
N GLU A 849 -27.94 -105.47 32.31
CA GLU A 849 -27.71 -104.99 33.67
C GLU A 849 -27.80 -106.15 34.67
N ASN A 850 -26.86 -106.21 35.61
CA ASN A 850 -26.83 -107.20 36.68
C ASN A 850 -26.29 -106.55 37.97
N GLY A 851 -27.18 -106.22 38.90
CA GLY A 851 -26.84 -105.50 40.12
C GLY A 851 -26.37 -104.07 39.82
N LYS A 852 -25.18 -103.71 40.33
CA LYS A 852 -24.55 -102.38 40.11
C LYS A 852 -23.74 -102.28 38.81
N ASN A 853 -23.70 -103.36 38.01
CA ASN A 853 -22.94 -103.42 36.76
C ASN A 853 -23.89 -103.27 35.57
N ARG A 854 -23.55 -102.36 34.66
CA ARG A 854 -24.35 -102.07 33.46
C ARG A 854 -23.46 -102.01 32.24
N ALA A 855 -23.89 -102.62 31.14
CA ALA A 855 -23.30 -102.45 29.82
C ALA A 855 -24.39 -101.98 28.85
N GLN A 856 -24.10 -100.92 28.10
CA GLN A 856 -25.05 -100.28 27.20
C GLN A 856 -24.38 -99.88 25.88
N PHE A 857 -25.10 -100.11 24.78
CA PHE A 857 -24.80 -99.57 23.45
C PHE A 857 -25.99 -98.72 22.97
N VAL A 858 -25.71 -97.53 22.45
CA VAL A 858 -26.68 -96.63 21.82
C VAL A 858 -26.14 -96.17 20.49
N GLN A 859 -26.95 -96.24 19.45
CA GLN A 859 -26.70 -95.61 18.15
C GLN A 859 -27.90 -94.75 17.79
N ILE A 860 -27.64 -93.53 17.33
CA ILE A 860 -28.64 -92.57 16.85
C ILE A 860 -28.21 -92.13 15.45
N THR A 861 -29.13 -92.20 14.49
CA THR A 861 -28.91 -91.74 13.12
C THR A 861 -29.95 -90.69 12.75
N THR A 862 -29.48 -89.48 12.42
CA THR A 862 -30.31 -88.34 12.02
C THR A 862 -30.02 -88.02 10.56
N LEU A 863 -31.07 -87.91 9.74
CA LEU A 863 -30.97 -87.55 8.33
C LEU A 863 -31.99 -86.43 8.05
N ILE A 864 -31.53 -85.28 7.57
CA ILE A 864 -32.36 -84.11 7.23
C ILE A 864 -32.00 -83.69 5.81
N ALA A 865 -33.01 -83.45 4.98
CA ALA A 865 -32.83 -82.85 3.66
C ALA A 865 -34.03 -81.93 3.38
N ASP A 866 -33.78 -80.63 3.25
CA ASP A 866 -34.80 -79.63 2.91
C ASP A 866 -34.36 -78.74 1.74
N ASN A 867 -35.08 -77.63 1.51
CA ASN A 867 -34.81 -76.73 0.39
C ASN A 867 -33.48 -75.99 0.54
N ASP A 868 -32.94 -75.88 1.76
CA ASP A 868 -31.81 -75.03 2.08
C ASP A 868 -30.54 -75.86 2.36
N HIS A 869 -30.66 -77.06 2.95
CA HIS A 869 -29.53 -77.90 3.34
C HIS A 869 -29.80 -79.41 3.39
N ALA A 870 -28.71 -80.19 3.37
CA ALA A 870 -28.66 -81.63 3.61
C ALA A 870 -27.71 -81.94 4.77
N TYR A 871 -28.19 -82.72 5.74
CA TYR A 871 -27.46 -83.07 6.96
C TYR A 871 -27.62 -84.56 7.28
N ALA A 872 -26.51 -85.21 7.60
CA ALA A 872 -26.48 -86.58 8.10
C ALA A 872 -25.58 -86.64 9.33
N GLU A 873 -26.06 -87.25 10.42
CA GLU A 873 -25.27 -87.49 11.62
C GLU A 873 -25.53 -88.89 12.17
N ARG A 874 -24.46 -89.53 12.63
CA ARG A 874 -24.50 -90.77 13.39
C ARG A 874 -23.73 -90.59 14.69
N PHE A 875 -24.41 -90.83 15.81
CA PHE A 875 -23.85 -90.86 17.14
C PHE A 875 -23.87 -92.30 17.67
N GLU A 876 -22.75 -92.79 18.16
CA GLU A 876 -22.62 -94.11 18.80
C GLU A 876 -22.02 -93.93 20.20
N GLN A 877 -22.57 -94.63 21.19
CA GLN A 877 -22.05 -94.67 22.56
C GLN A 877 -22.00 -96.09 23.08
N LEU A 878 -20.83 -96.51 23.53
CA LEU A 878 -20.62 -97.69 24.38
C LEU A 878 -20.35 -97.22 25.80
N GLN A 879 -21.07 -97.77 26.77
CA GLN A 879 -20.90 -97.44 28.19
C GLN A 879 -20.87 -98.72 29.03
N ALA A 880 -19.89 -98.81 29.92
CA ALA A 880 -19.78 -99.82 30.95
C ALA A 880 -19.67 -99.15 32.32
N ASP A 881 -20.60 -99.46 33.21
CA ASP A 881 -20.65 -98.94 34.58
C ASP A 881 -20.44 -100.08 35.59
N SER A 882 -19.74 -99.75 36.68
CA SER A 882 -19.53 -100.63 37.83
C SER A 882 -19.45 -99.78 39.11
N ASP A 883 -20.53 -99.78 39.89
CA ASP A 883 -20.71 -98.94 41.10
C ASP A 883 -20.55 -97.43 40.81
N GLN A 884 -19.50 -96.77 41.30
CA GLN A 884 -19.23 -95.34 41.08
C GLN A 884 -18.32 -95.06 39.87
N ASN A 885 -17.88 -96.10 39.15
CA ASN A 885 -16.95 -95.95 38.04
C ASN A 885 -17.67 -96.20 36.71
N SER A 886 -17.33 -95.42 35.69
CA SER A 886 -17.84 -95.60 34.32
C SER A 886 -16.73 -95.50 33.29
N ALA A 887 -16.83 -96.30 32.23
CA ALA A 887 -16.02 -96.19 31.03
C ALA A 887 -16.94 -95.99 29.83
N VAL A 888 -16.71 -94.91 29.08
CA VAL A 888 -17.56 -94.49 27.97
C VAL A 888 -16.70 -94.31 26.72
N VAL A 889 -17.15 -94.84 25.60
CA VAL A 889 -16.63 -94.55 24.26
C VAL A 889 -17.77 -93.96 23.46
N GLN A 890 -17.55 -92.77 22.91
CA GLN A 890 -18.49 -92.07 22.03
C GLN A 890 -17.84 -91.87 20.68
N GLN A 891 -18.61 -92.09 19.62
CA GLN A 891 -18.18 -91.82 18.25
C GLN A 891 -19.27 -91.00 17.56
N VAL A 892 -18.86 -89.92 16.89
CA VAL A 892 -19.75 -89.06 16.11
C VAL A 892 -19.24 -89.00 14.68
N SER A 893 -20.13 -89.12 13.71
CA SER A 893 -19.83 -88.91 12.30
C SER A 893 -20.91 -88.01 11.74
N SER A 894 -20.54 -86.93 11.05
CA SER A 894 -21.52 -86.07 10.39
C SER A 894 -21.05 -85.56 9.03
N ALA A 895 -22.03 -85.22 8.20
CA ALA A 895 -21.83 -84.53 6.94
C ALA A 895 -22.94 -83.48 6.77
N TYR A 896 -22.58 -82.29 6.31
CA TYR A 896 -23.47 -81.16 6.09
C TYR A 896 -23.14 -80.49 4.75
N ALA A 897 -24.16 -80.07 4.01
CA ALA A 897 -24.03 -79.28 2.80
C ALA A 897 -25.24 -78.35 2.63
N ASP A 898 -25.03 -77.11 2.21
CA ASP A 898 -26.11 -76.16 1.94
C ASP A 898 -25.97 -75.37 0.64
N LEU A 899 -27.04 -74.66 0.25
CA LEU A 899 -27.09 -73.83 -0.96
C LEU A 899 -26.22 -72.56 -0.90
N SER A 900 -25.73 -72.19 0.28
CA SER A 900 -24.80 -71.07 0.46
C SER A 900 -23.35 -71.46 0.13
N GLY A 901 -23.10 -72.75 -0.16
CA GLY A 901 -21.79 -73.29 -0.44
C GLY A 901 -21.03 -73.70 0.82
N LYS A 902 -21.71 -73.80 1.96
CA LYS A 902 -21.12 -74.36 3.18
C LYS A 902 -21.10 -75.88 3.09
N LEU A 903 -19.95 -76.48 3.32
CA LEU A 903 -19.73 -77.93 3.32
C LEU A 903 -18.98 -78.32 4.58
N SER A 904 -19.44 -79.31 5.33
CA SER A 904 -18.63 -79.92 6.39
C SER A 904 -18.76 -81.44 6.44
N ALA A 905 -17.65 -82.11 6.73
CA ALA A 905 -17.60 -83.56 6.92
C ALA A 905 -16.68 -83.87 8.08
N GLN A 906 -17.16 -84.61 9.07
CA GLN A 906 -16.49 -84.76 10.34
C GLN A 906 -16.63 -86.17 10.92
N TRP A 907 -15.61 -86.61 11.63
CA TRP A 907 -15.58 -87.86 12.37
C TRP A 907 -14.79 -87.67 13.67
N GLY A 908 -15.38 -88.09 14.78
CA GLY A 908 -14.81 -87.92 16.11
C GLY A 908 -14.96 -89.17 16.95
N VAL A 909 -13.95 -89.45 17.77
CA VAL A 909 -14.02 -90.45 18.83
C VAL A 909 -13.61 -89.79 20.14
N LYS A 910 -14.39 -90.04 21.18
CA LYS A 910 -14.12 -89.63 22.55
C LYS A 910 -14.13 -90.86 23.44
N VAL A 911 -13.15 -90.95 24.33
CA VAL A 911 -13.10 -91.95 25.40
C VAL A 911 -13.06 -91.23 26.74
N GLN A 912 -13.82 -91.74 27.69
CA GLN A 912 -13.95 -91.14 29.02
C GLN A 912 -13.92 -92.24 30.07
N ILE A 913 -13.19 -91.99 31.15
CA ILE A 913 -13.25 -92.78 32.37
C ILE A 913 -13.66 -91.84 33.50
N ASP A 914 -14.71 -92.18 34.22
CA ASP A 914 -15.05 -91.59 35.51
C ASP A 914 -14.64 -92.58 36.60
N SER A 915 -13.75 -92.16 37.48
CA SER A 915 -13.29 -92.95 38.62
C SER A 915 -13.51 -92.17 39.91
N ASN A 916 -14.48 -92.62 40.72
CA ASN A 916 -14.90 -91.96 41.96
C ASN A 916 -15.15 -90.45 41.82
N GLY A 917 -15.76 -90.02 40.71
CA GLY A 917 -16.10 -88.61 40.42
C GLY A 917 -15.00 -87.80 39.73
N ASN A 918 -13.84 -88.40 39.44
CA ASN A 918 -12.78 -87.79 38.63
C ASN A 918 -12.90 -88.25 37.17
N LYS A 919 -13.20 -87.30 36.28
CA LYS A 919 -13.35 -87.55 34.84
C LYS A 919 -12.02 -87.35 34.11
N TYR A 920 -11.59 -88.37 33.39
CA TYR A 920 -10.47 -88.32 32.46
C TYR A 920 -10.99 -88.53 31.04
N VAL A 921 -10.65 -87.61 30.15
CA VAL A 921 -11.17 -87.59 28.77
C VAL A 921 -10.00 -87.56 27.79
N ALA A 922 -10.09 -88.38 26.74
CA ALA A 922 -9.27 -88.23 25.55
C ALA A 922 -10.16 -88.27 24.31
N GLY A 923 -9.78 -87.53 23.27
CA GLY A 923 -10.56 -87.45 22.04
C GLY A 923 -9.72 -87.16 20.81
N MET A 924 -10.24 -87.55 19.66
CA MET A 924 -9.72 -87.23 18.35
C MET A 924 -10.87 -86.76 17.47
N GLN A 925 -10.67 -85.67 16.74
CA GLN A 925 -11.61 -85.14 15.76
C GLN A 925 -10.90 -84.94 14.42
N LEU A 926 -11.47 -85.50 13.36
CA LEU A 926 -11.10 -85.22 11.98
C LEU A 926 -12.25 -84.44 11.34
N GLY A 927 -11.95 -83.38 10.60
CA GLY A 927 -12.96 -82.53 9.99
C GLY A 927 -12.47 -81.87 8.72
N VAL A 928 -13.37 -81.63 7.78
CA VAL A 928 -13.16 -80.72 6.65
C VAL A 928 -14.33 -79.76 6.63
N GLU A 929 -14.05 -78.46 6.57
CA GLU A 929 -15.05 -77.40 6.58
C GLU A 929 -14.76 -76.42 5.44
N GLY A 930 -15.80 -75.98 4.74
CA GLY A 930 -15.72 -74.98 3.69
C GLY A 930 -16.87 -73.99 3.82
N ASN A 931 -16.57 -72.70 3.68
CA ASN A 931 -17.52 -71.60 3.87
C ASN A 931 -17.66 -70.74 2.58
N GLY A 932 -17.73 -71.38 1.41
CA GLY A 932 -17.86 -70.71 0.10
C GLY A 932 -16.62 -69.94 -0.40
N GLY A 933 -15.72 -69.49 0.49
CA GLY A 933 -14.48 -68.77 0.16
C GLY A 933 -13.18 -69.60 0.25
N GLY A 934 -13.27 -70.85 0.72
CA GLY A 934 -12.13 -71.75 0.89
C GLY A 934 -12.50 -72.99 1.72
N THR A 935 -11.69 -74.06 1.63
CA THR A 935 -11.87 -75.32 2.35
C THR A 935 -10.67 -75.59 3.26
N GLN A 936 -10.90 -75.89 4.53
CA GLN A 936 -9.88 -76.20 5.52
C GLN A 936 -10.11 -77.60 6.10
N SER A 937 -9.02 -78.35 6.32
CA SER A 937 -9.05 -79.68 6.92
C SER A 937 -8.37 -79.65 8.29
N TYR A 938 -9.00 -80.26 9.29
CA TYR A 938 -8.54 -80.34 10.66
C TYR A 938 -8.33 -81.80 11.10
N ALA A 939 -7.24 -82.04 11.83
CA ALA A 939 -6.99 -83.27 12.56
C ALA A 939 -6.56 -82.89 13.99
N LEU A 940 -7.50 -82.97 14.92
CA LEU A 940 -7.37 -82.47 16.29
C LEU A 940 -7.32 -83.64 17.27
N PHE A 941 -6.47 -83.53 18.27
CA PHE A 941 -6.30 -84.50 19.33
C PHE A 941 -6.34 -83.78 20.69
N SER A 942 -7.13 -84.30 21.63
CA SER A 942 -7.16 -83.82 23.01
C SER A 942 -6.82 -84.99 23.92
N ALA A 943 -5.65 -84.95 24.54
CA ALA A 943 -5.19 -85.93 25.53
C ALA A 943 -4.06 -85.32 26.37
N ASP A 944 -3.96 -85.74 27.64
CA ASP A 944 -2.85 -85.31 28.52
C ASP A 944 -1.48 -85.79 27.99
N ASN A 945 -1.48 -86.98 27.36
CA ASN A 945 -0.32 -87.59 26.74
C ASN A 945 -0.71 -88.11 25.35
N PHE A 946 -0.08 -87.56 24.32
CA PHE A 946 -0.22 -88.04 22.94
C PHE A 946 1.14 -88.50 22.42
N ALA A 947 1.19 -89.65 21.75
CA ALA A 947 2.43 -90.19 21.20
C ALA A 947 2.20 -90.99 19.92
N ILE A 948 3.08 -90.80 18.94
CA ILE A 948 3.17 -91.58 17.71
C ILE A 948 4.40 -92.48 17.80
N TYR A 949 4.18 -93.79 17.64
CA TYR A 949 5.23 -94.80 17.68
C TYR A 949 5.49 -95.39 16.30
N ASN A 950 6.76 -95.59 15.97
CA ASN A 950 7.18 -96.42 14.86
C ASN A 950 7.41 -97.86 15.35
N THR A 951 6.97 -98.85 14.58
CA THR A 951 7.22 -100.26 14.87
C THR A 951 8.39 -100.75 14.03
N ASN A 952 9.48 -101.17 14.69
CA ASN A 952 10.63 -101.73 14.00
C ASN A 952 11.05 -103.04 14.67
N ASN A 953 10.98 -104.15 13.93
CA ASN A 953 11.26 -105.51 14.40
C ASN A 953 10.55 -105.87 15.73
N GLY A 954 9.26 -105.54 15.85
CA GLY A 954 8.44 -105.88 17.03
C GLY A 954 8.69 -105.02 18.27
N THR A 955 9.57 -104.01 18.19
CA THR A 955 9.79 -103.04 19.28
C THR A 955 9.19 -101.69 18.90
N TYR A 956 8.45 -101.07 19.84
CA TYR A 956 7.88 -99.74 19.66
C TYR A 956 8.93 -98.66 19.96
N GLN A 957 9.14 -97.73 19.02
CA GLN A 957 10.02 -96.58 19.19
C GLN A 957 9.22 -95.29 19.12
N LEU A 958 9.37 -94.41 20.11
CA LEU A 958 8.71 -93.10 20.10
C LEU A 958 9.26 -92.24 18.97
N ALA A 959 8.40 -91.80 18.06
CA ALA A 959 8.72 -90.86 16.99
C ALA A 959 8.40 -89.41 17.39
N PHE A 960 7.21 -89.20 17.95
CA PHE A 960 6.69 -87.89 18.39
C PHE A 960 5.86 -88.07 19.66
N ALA A 961 6.01 -87.21 20.66
CA ALA A 961 5.06 -87.11 21.77
C ALA A 961 4.73 -85.66 22.10
N ALA A 962 3.49 -85.39 22.49
CA ALA A 962 3.08 -84.18 23.17
C ALA A 962 2.68 -84.54 24.62
N VAL A 963 3.36 -83.96 25.60
CA VAL A 963 3.15 -84.21 27.03
C VAL A 963 3.24 -82.87 27.76
N ASN A 964 2.23 -82.53 28.57
CA ASN A 964 2.17 -81.26 29.34
C ASN A 964 2.40 -80.01 28.47
N GLY A 965 1.87 -79.98 27.25
CA GLY A 965 2.04 -78.88 26.31
C GLY A 965 3.43 -78.77 25.67
N GLN A 966 4.32 -79.75 25.88
CA GLN A 966 5.65 -79.80 25.27
C GLN A 966 5.73 -80.92 24.24
N THR A 967 6.41 -80.63 23.13
CA THR A 967 6.69 -81.61 22.09
C THR A 967 8.06 -82.26 22.31
N PHE A 968 8.09 -83.60 22.26
CA PHE A 968 9.27 -84.43 22.36
C PHE A 968 9.46 -85.20 21.06
N LEU A 969 10.64 -85.04 20.47
CA LEU A 969 11.05 -85.67 19.21
C LEU A 969 12.40 -86.34 19.42
N ARG A 970 12.57 -87.57 18.92
CA ARG A 970 13.85 -88.30 19.01
C ARG A 970 14.84 -87.85 17.95
N SER A 971 14.38 -87.64 16.72
CA SER A 971 15.16 -87.16 15.59
C SER A 971 14.23 -86.44 14.62
N ALA A 972 14.70 -85.35 14.01
CA ALA A 972 13.98 -84.61 12.99
C ALA A 972 14.96 -84.27 11.86
N PHE A 973 14.51 -84.42 10.62
CA PHE A 973 15.18 -83.89 9.43
C PHE A 973 14.38 -82.69 8.95
N ILE A 974 14.99 -81.51 8.98
CA ILE A 974 14.33 -80.23 8.70
C ILE A 974 15.13 -79.58 7.56
N GLN A 975 14.48 -79.32 6.43
CA GLN A 975 15.13 -78.66 5.29
C GLN A 975 15.43 -77.18 5.63
N ASP A 976 14.41 -76.46 6.08
CA ASP A 976 14.50 -75.06 6.52
C ASP A 976 13.84 -74.94 7.90
N GLY A 977 14.56 -74.40 8.88
CA GLY A 977 14.09 -74.28 10.26
C GLY A 977 14.31 -72.87 10.82
N SER A 978 13.23 -72.21 11.21
CA SER A 978 13.26 -70.95 11.96
C SER A 978 13.02 -71.23 13.44
N ILE A 979 13.95 -70.82 14.30
CA ILE A 979 13.87 -71.03 15.75
C ILE A 979 14.02 -69.68 16.44
N ASP A 980 12.95 -69.23 17.10
CA ASP A 980 12.96 -67.98 17.87
C ASP A 980 13.98 -68.02 19.03
N ASN A 981 14.03 -69.13 19.76
CA ASN A 981 15.05 -69.37 20.78
C ASN A 981 15.38 -70.86 20.95
N ALA A 982 16.67 -71.21 20.98
CA ALA A 982 17.15 -72.59 21.11
C ALA A 982 17.80 -72.82 22.48
N LYS A 983 17.18 -73.65 23.34
CA LYS A 983 17.82 -74.15 24.57
C LYS A 983 18.64 -75.40 24.26
N ILE A 984 19.96 -75.24 24.23
CA ILE A 984 20.90 -76.30 23.81
C ILE A 984 21.32 -77.15 25.01
N GLY A 985 21.07 -78.46 24.95
CA GLY A 985 21.33 -79.37 26.07
C GLY A 985 22.80 -79.70 26.32
N ASN A 986 23.63 -79.79 25.26
CA ASN A 986 25.08 -80.04 25.36
C ASN A 986 25.85 -79.19 24.36
N PHE A 987 25.61 -79.36 23.06
CA PHE A 987 26.23 -78.57 22.02
C PHE A 987 25.38 -78.59 20.75
N ILE A 988 25.58 -77.60 19.88
CA ILE A 988 25.25 -77.70 18.46
C ILE A 988 26.58 -77.74 17.70
N GLN A 989 26.71 -78.65 16.74
CA GLN A 989 27.92 -78.76 15.94
C GLN A 989 27.61 -79.15 14.50
N SER A 990 28.52 -78.80 13.59
CA SER A 990 28.53 -79.34 12.23
C SER A 990 28.80 -80.85 12.23
N THR A 991 28.30 -81.55 11.21
CA THR A 991 28.50 -82.99 11.03
C THR A 991 29.97 -83.41 10.90
N ASN A 992 30.84 -82.54 10.35
CA ASN A 992 32.27 -82.78 10.20
C ASN A 992 33.12 -82.23 11.36
N TYR A 993 32.51 -81.88 12.49
CA TYR A 993 33.24 -81.30 13.62
C TYR A 993 34.26 -82.30 14.20
N VAL A 994 35.52 -81.88 14.22
CA VAL A 994 36.62 -82.54 14.92
C VAL A 994 37.38 -81.46 15.68
N ALA A 995 37.49 -81.63 17.00
CA ALA A 995 38.11 -80.64 17.89
C ALA A 995 39.49 -80.21 17.37
N GLY A 996 39.69 -78.90 17.35
CA GLY A 996 40.88 -78.20 16.88
C GLY A 996 41.19 -78.29 15.39
N THR A 997 40.34 -78.95 14.59
CA THR A 997 40.71 -79.44 13.25
C THR A 997 39.73 -79.02 12.16
N THR A 998 38.46 -79.43 12.25
CA THR A 998 37.43 -79.15 11.23
C THR A 998 36.08 -78.85 11.83
N GLY A 999 35.26 -78.11 11.08
CA GLY A 999 33.89 -77.82 11.46
C GLY A 999 33.77 -76.89 12.66
N TRP A 1000 32.54 -76.69 13.14
CA TRP A 1000 32.25 -75.81 14.26
C TRP A 1000 31.45 -76.53 15.34
N LYS A 1001 31.63 -76.09 16.58
CA LYS A 1001 30.87 -76.56 17.74
C LYS A 1001 30.64 -75.40 18.70
N LEU A 1002 29.37 -75.15 19.00
CA LEU A 1002 28.94 -74.30 20.09
C LEU A 1002 28.57 -75.18 21.29
N ASP A 1003 29.41 -75.18 22.31
CA ASP A 1003 29.21 -75.92 23.55
C ASP A 1003 28.42 -75.08 24.57
N LYS A 1004 27.53 -75.73 25.34
CA LYS A 1004 26.77 -75.09 26.41
C LYS A 1004 27.66 -74.47 27.49
N SER A 1005 28.92 -74.93 27.61
CA SER A 1005 29.91 -74.34 28.53
C SER A 1005 30.34 -72.92 28.10
N GLY A 1006 29.81 -72.39 27.01
CA GLY A 1006 30.17 -71.09 26.45
C GLY A 1006 31.41 -71.14 25.57
N THR A 1007 31.89 -72.34 25.21
CA THR A 1007 32.98 -72.49 24.26
C THR A 1007 32.41 -72.58 22.85
N PHE A 1008 32.72 -71.59 22.02
CA PHE A 1008 32.42 -71.64 20.59
C PHE A 1008 33.70 -71.86 19.80
N GLU A 1009 33.78 -73.00 19.14
CA GLU A 1009 34.88 -73.34 18.25
C GLU A 1009 34.43 -73.28 16.80
N ILE A 1010 35.19 -72.57 15.98
CA ILE A 1010 35.03 -72.49 14.53
C ILE A 1010 36.37 -72.89 13.91
N ASN A 1011 36.45 -74.10 13.38
CA ASN A 1011 37.58 -74.53 12.56
C ASN A 1011 37.22 -74.38 11.08
N GLY A 1012 38.23 -74.35 10.22
CA GLY A 1012 38.00 -74.41 8.79
C GLY A 1012 37.24 -75.65 8.34
N SER A 1013 36.73 -75.60 7.11
CA SER A 1013 35.98 -76.71 6.51
C SER A 1013 36.81 -77.99 6.31
N ILE A 1014 38.14 -77.84 6.21
CA ILE A 1014 39.13 -78.91 6.00
C ILE A 1014 40.32 -78.69 6.96
N ALA A 1015 40.97 -79.77 7.39
CA ALA A 1015 42.12 -79.71 8.30
C ALA A 1015 43.26 -78.85 7.74
N GLY A 1016 43.95 -78.09 8.61
CA GLY A 1016 45.05 -77.19 8.23
C GLY A 1016 44.60 -75.80 7.76
N GLN A 1017 43.30 -75.50 7.84
CA GLN A 1017 42.79 -74.13 7.73
C GLN A 1017 42.77 -73.46 9.12
N GLY A 1018 42.74 -72.13 9.14
CA GLY A 1018 42.71 -71.37 10.40
C GLY A 1018 41.54 -71.77 11.30
N ARG A 1019 41.70 -71.53 12.60
CA ARG A 1019 40.67 -71.83 13.59
C ARG A 1019 40.48 -70.71 14.59
N LYS A 1020 39.26 -70.60 15.12
CA LYS A 1020 38.86 -69.64 16.12
C LYS A 1020 38.23 -70.37 17.30
N VAL A 1021 38.65 -70.03 18.51
CA VAL A 1021 38.06 -70.56 19.75
C VAL A 1021 37.67 -69.37 20.60
N ILE A 1022 36.41 -69.30 20.95
CA ILE A 1022 35.84 -68.36 21.91
C ILE A 1022 35.52 -69.17 23.15
N THR A 1023 35.97 -68.73 24.31
CA THR A 1023 35.57 -69.25 25.62
C THR A 1023 34.95 -68.13 26.44
N ALA A 1024 34.49 -68.43 27.66
CA ALA A 1024 33.97 -67.41 28.57
C ALA A 1024 35.00 -66.32 28.93
N THR A 1025 36.31 -66.55 28.75
CA THR A 1025 37.36 -65.62 29.16
C THR A 1025 38.19 -65.09 28.00
N GLN A 1026 38.26 -65.79 26.87
CA GLN A 1026 39.17 -65.43 25.79
C GLN A 1026 38.63 -65.80 24.40
N GLU A 1027 39.02 -65.00 23.42
CA GLU A 1027 38.89 -65.27 22.01
C GLU A 1027 40.28 -65.46 21.42
N LEU A 1028 40.49 -66.59 20.75
CA LEU A 1028 41.75 -67.01 20.18
C LEU A 1028 41.55 -67.32 18.69
N VAL A 1029 42.34 -66.67 17.82
CA VAL A 1029 42.35 -66.95 16.39
C VAL A 1029 43.72 -67.48 16.00
N TYR A 1030 43.75 -68.64 15.38
CA TYR A 1030 44.93 -69.33 14.87
C TYR A 1030 44.89 -69.35 13.34
N ASP A 1031 46.05 -69.24 12.70
CA ASP A 1031 46.17 -69.50 11.26
C ASP A 1031 46.16 -71.01 10.95
N GLY A 1032 46.25 -71.35 9.67
CA GLY A 1032 46.26 -72.75 9.20
C GLY A 1032 47.46 -73.58 9.67
N ASN A 1033 48.52 -72.95 10.16
CA ASN A 1033 49.68 -73.63 10.76
C ASN A 1033 49.53 -73.80 12.28
N GLY A 1034 48.39 -73.43 12.86
CA GLY A 1034 48.14 -73.50 14.29
C GLY A 1034 48.83 -72.38 15.09
N VAL A 1035 49.30 -71.31 14.44
CA VAL A 1035 49.95 -70.17 15.09
C VAL A 1035 48.89 -69.18 15.53
N LEU A 1036 48.90 -68.81 16.82
CA LEU A 1036 48.00 -67.80 17.37
C LEU A 1036 48.29 -66.44 16.72
N ARG A 1037 47.32 -65.89 16.01
CA ARG A 1037 47.39 -64.58 15.33
C ARG A 1037 46.66 -63.48 16.09
N MET A 1038 45.65 -63.84 16.86
CA MET A 1038 44.88 -62.89 17.66
C MET A 1038 44.49 -63.54 18.99
N ARG A 1039 44.67 -62.79 20.08
CA ARG A 1039 44.13 -63.10 21.40
C ARG A 1039 43.42 -61.86 21.93
N SER A 1040 42.21 -62.04 22.43
CA SER A 1040 41.38 -61.02 23.07
C SER A 1040 40.67 -61.62 24.30
N GLY A 1041 40.30 -60.83 25.32
CA GLY A 1041 39.73 -61.28 26.59
C GLY A 1041 40.56 -61.02 27.87
N LEU A 1042 40.33 -61.82 28.91
CA LEU A 1042 41.10 -61.83 30.16
C LEU A 1042 42.21 -62.89 30.05
N TRP A 1043 43.47 -62.45 30.07
CA TRP A 1043 44.64 -63.33 29.90
C TRP A 1043 45.79 -62.98 30.83
#